data_AF-A0A2E0L2A3-F1
#
_entry.id   AF-A0A2E0L2A3-F1
#
_cell.length_a   1.000
_cell.length_b   1.000
_cell.length_c   1.000
_cell.angle_alpha   90.00
_cell.angle_beta   90.00
_cell.angle_gamma   90.00
#
_symmetry.space_group_name_H-M   'P 1'
#
loop_
_entity.id
_entity.type
_entity.pdbx_description
1 polymer ?
#
loop_
_entity_poly.entity_id
_entity_poly.type
_entity_poly.pdbx_seq_one_letter_code
_entity_poly.pdbx_strand_id
1 'polypeptide(L)'
;MSCALSHLEETVTQIAVELLLVEKEKRFSKLIMSDPEDKTGVRMTMHYVRALLSYGFEPETPALQGAIDWFDRPFPRRKDDAIDPQEMNRLMIELLARPQSEFLGPRLAQLGSQKVEGGYDVQPGWGGYDTLWALEIFALAHQREVLREDDASMDDLRAYLDRLITQRELRRDKDMALALRLQHEVFGGLSKAHRAELDRLIEVAQRNDGVWGLEELGWLLGRMEWLKEFTGGSKLLPQEVREYQDQFRRVILSTCMVIENLAPLRDKYPKLKPVLERAMQLWWFQFAGEHAITTLRNLFPRPHDFDYLRVLCRTLRATRAYMGQPLGTLNAVQVHVLHELAEMKKDLSESPEVHHIKAALRSWIHVDLDREVEPLKLGFSDANVVRVHPRIWSPMSAQPNAALISDSVIIKYGPRDEIEQERRHYDRLPEAIRHHFVRIPEASYIDRDTGVAYFIMQDLHDFKTLYEVHEAVSHHVAAVGDQLGSFLTQMHNGGTQRTRPVAKSLIREIYLRKMMEYVDRIFDFVWEARLSQNMGMIGDIQDELFAQIGELIRRHAEIRDFPAAHMHGDLHLRNIMIRGLDEMLDGASGSGLTFRLIDLEYLEEDGDAAFDAGQLLVDIELVSREERRYDSRDQLLRLRDSLEQTYRKFADKRDDPTFGLRMELAKARALLRIGKGKTKRGSRYLRDKQSVQAAQIADEVTAQAVEAMQYLQTVTQSLK
;
A
#
# COMPACT_ATOMS: atom_id res chain seq x y z
N MET A 1 -39.31 -13.23 -0.66
CA MET A 1 -38.56 -12.03 -1.09
C MET A 1 -37.25 -12.00 -0.32
N SER A 2 -36.17 -12.48 -0.93
CA SER A 2 -34.81 -12.35 -0.38
C SER A 2 -34.42 -10.88 -0.45
N CYS A 3 -33.80 -10.33 0.60
CA CYS A 3 -33.19 -9.02 0.47
C CYS A 3 -32.10 -9.12 -0.60
N ALA A 4 -32.33 -8.48 -1.75
CA ALA A 4 -31.41 -8.54 -2.88
C ALA A 4 -30.14 -7.76 -2.50
N LEU A 5 -29.01 -8.45 -2.47
CA LEU A 5 -27.71 -7.78 -2.40
C LEU A 5 -27.57 -6.91 -3.65
N SER A 6 -27.32 -5.61 -3.45
CA SER A 6 -27.19 -4.67 -4.55
C SER A 6 -25.99 -5.05 -5.43
N HIS A 7 -26.14 -4.93 -6.76
CA HIS A 7 -25.07 -5.25 -7.71
C HIS A 7 -24.48 -6.66 -7.53
N LEU A 8 -25.28 -7.64 -7.08
CA LEU A 8 -24.80 -8.98 -6.73
C LEU A 8 -24.01 -9.62 -7.87
N GLU A 9 -24.65 -9.73 -9.03
CA GLU A 9 -24.09 -10.38 -10.22
C GLU A 9 -22.79 -9.70 -10.66
N GLU A 10 -22.83 -8.37 -10.82
CA GLU A 10 -21.67 -7.56 -11.21
C GLU A 10 -20.50 -7.75 -10.24
N THR A 11 -20.74 -7.60 -8.94
CA THR A 11 -19.69 -7.65 -7.91
C THR A 11 -19.07 -9.05 -7.80
N VAL A 12 -19.90 -10.10 -7.80
CA VAL A 12 -19.45 -11.50 -7.77
C VAL A 12 -18.62 -11.83 -9.01
N THR A 13 -19.05 -11.34 -10.18
CA THR A 13 -18.34 -11.49 -11.45
C THR A 13 -16.98 -10.81 -11.38
N GLN A 14 -16.88 -9.58 -10.87
CA GLN A 14 -15.60 -8.89 -10.70
C GLN A 14 -14.65 -9.65 -9.76
N ILE A 15 -15.16 -10.19 -8.65
CA ILE A 15 -14.39 -11.02 -7.71
C ILE A 15 -13.83 -12.27 -8.40
N ALA A 16 -14.65 -12.96 -9.20
CA ALA A 16 -14.22 -14.13 -9.95
C ALA A 16 -13.16 -13.78 -11.01
N VAL A 17 -13.38 -12.70 -11.79
CA VAL A 17 -12.39 -12.19 -12.77
C VAL A 17 -11.06 -11.88 -12.09
N GLU A 18 -11.09 -11.19 -10.94
CA GLU A 18 -9.88 -10.83 -10.22
C GLU A 18 -9.10 -12.07 -9.80
N LEU A 19 -9.77 -13.12 -9.28
CA LEU A 19 -9.10 -14.38 -8.94
C LEU A 19 -8.45 -15.03 -10.17
N LEU A 20 -9.14 -15.09 -11.31
CA LEU A 20 -8.60 -15.66 -12.54
C LEU A 20 -7.39 -14.86 -13.05
N LEU A 21 -7.49 -13.52 -13.07
CA LEU A 21 -6.40 -12.65 -13.51
C LEU A 21 -5.20 -12.73 -12.58
N VAL A 22 -5.42 -12.89 -11.28
CA VAL A 22 -4.34 -13.02 -10.29
C VAL A 22 -3.41 -14.19 -10.62
N GLU A 23 -3.98 -15.33 -11.02
CA GLU A 23 -3.22 -16.52 -11.39
C GLU A 23 -2.53 -16.33 -12.73
N LYS A 24 -3.30 -15.94 -13.77
CA LYS A 24 -2.80 -15.74 -15.13
C LYS A 24 -1.68 -14.71 -15.24
N GLU A 25 -1.78 -13.62 -14.50
CA GLU A 25 -0.78 -12.54 -14.48
C GLU A 25 0.35 -12.80 -13.48
N LYS A 26 0.30 -13.92 -12.74
CA LYS A 26 1.26 -14.27 -11.67
C LYS A 26 1.43 -13.15 -10.62
N ARG A 27 0.42 -12.28 -10.44
CA ARG A 27 0.45 -11.13 -9.51
C ARG A 27 0.77 -11.54 -8.07
N PHE A 28 0.40 -12.77 -7.69
CA PHE A 28 0.65 -13.34 -6.38
C PHE A 28 1.31 -14.71 -6.45
N SER A 29 2.27 -14.90 -7.36
CA SER A 29 3.02 -16.17 -7.51
C SER A 29 3.72 -16.66 -6.25
N LYS A 30 4.03 -15.76 -5.30
CA LYS A 30 4.56 -16.11 -3.97
C LYS A 30 3.50 -16.64 -3.00
N LEU A 31 2.21 -16.52 -3.32
CA LEU A 31 1.09 -16.94 -2.46
C LEU A 31 0.22 -18.02 -3.10
N ILE A 32 -0.04 -17.95 -4.41
CA ILE A 32 -0.88 -18.93 -5.13
C ILE A 32 0.03 -19.80 -5.97
N MET A 33 -0.08 -21.12 -5.77
CA MET A 33 0.80 -22.13 -6.38
C MET A 33 2.28 -21.80 -6.17
N SER A 34 2.63 -21.28 -5.00
CA SER A 34 4.01 -21.00 -4.61
C SER A 34 4.75 -22.30 -4.30
N ASP A 35 5.84 -22.23 -3.52
CA ASP A 35 6.52 -23.44 -3.07
C ASP A 35 5.49 -24.35 -2.37
N PRO A 36 5.30 -25.59 -2.83
CA PRO A 36 4.44 -26.58 -2.17
C PRO A 36 4.82 -26.81 -0.70
N GLU A 37 6.06 -26.61 -0.31
CA GLU A 37 6.48 -26.74 1.09
C GLU A 37 6.22 -25.47 1.91
N ASP A 38 5.75 -24.38 1.29
CA ASP A 38 5.34 -23.16 2.00
C ASP A 38 3.92 -23.29 2.58
N LYS A 39 3.82 -23.22 3.91
CA LYS A 39 2.55 -23.26 4.66
C LYS A 39 1.57 -22.18 4.20
N THR A 40 2.08 -21.00 3.86
CA THR A 40 1.27 -19.86 3.44
C THR A 40 0.72 -20.08 2.04
N GLY A 41 1.59 -20.50 1.12
CA GLY A 41 1.30 -20.94 -0.23
C GLY A 41 0.20 -21.98 -0.33
N VAL A 42 0.37 -23.11 0.37
CA VAL A 42 -0.61 -24.21 0.41
C VAL A 42 -1.96 -23.72 0.88
N ARG A 43 -1.98 -22.93 1.96
CA ARG A 43 -3.22 -22.43 2.54
C ARG A 43 -3.95 -21.46 1.60
N MET A 44 -3.22 -20.55 0.97
CA MET A 44 -3.84 -19.56 0.06
C MET A 44 -4.31 -20.24 -1.22
N THR A 45 -3.53 -21.17 -1.78
CA THR A 45 -3.93 -21.96 -2.95
C THR A 45 -5.19 -22.78 -2.66
N MET A 46 -5.34 -23.34 -1.46
CA MET A 46 -6.57 -24.02 -1.03
C MET A 46 -7.77 -23.05 -1.01
N HIS A 47 -7.58 -21.85 -0.47
CA HIS A 47 -8.64 -20.83 -0.45
C HIS A 47 -9.04 -20.37 -1.86
N TYR A 48 -8.06 -20.21 -2.76
CA TYR A 48 -8.26 -19.88 -4.16
C TYR A 48 -9.12 -20.94 -4.87
N VAL A 49 -8.72 -22.22 -4.80
CA VAL A 49 -9.46 -23.33 -5.41
C VAL A 49 -10.88 -23.40 -4.86
N ARG A 50 -11.06 -23.36 -3.53
CA ARG A 50 -12.41 -23.41 -2.91
C ARG A 50 -13.29 -22.23 -3.31
N ALA A 51 -12.71 -21.05 -3.54
CA ALA A 51 -13.46 -19.89 -3.97
C ALA A 51 -13.99 -20.08 -5.41
N LEU A 52 -13.15 -20.53 -6.34
CA LEU A 52 -13.57 -20.79 -7.72
C LEU A 52 -14.58 -21.95 -7.81
N LEU A 53 -14.40 -23.03 -7.04
CA LEU A 53 -15.42 -24.07 -6.91
C LEU A 53 -16.75 -23.52 -6.36
N SER A 54 -16.69 -22.57 -5.41
CA SER A 54 -17.91 -21.92 -4.89
C SER A 54 -18.55 -20.96 -5.88
N TYR A 55 -17.75 -20.38 -6.79
CA TYR A 55 -18.30 -19.66 -7.92
C TYR A 55 -19.09 -20.62 -8.82
N GLY A 56 -18.62 -21.84 -9.00
CA GLY A 56 -19.26 -22.86 -9.85
C GLY A 56 -18.39 -23.28 -11.02
N PHE A 57 -17.08 -23.07 -10.92
CA PHE A 57 -16.14 -23.74 -11.82
C PHE A 57 -16.08 -25.22 -11.49
N GLU A 58 -16.06 -26.05 -12.52
CA GLU A 58 -15.83 -27.48 -12.38
C GLU A 58 -14.33 -27.77 -12.16
N PRO A 59 -13.96 -28.82 -11.41
CA PRO A 59 -12.57 -29.21 -11.18
C PRO A 59 -11.74 -29.36 -12.46
N GLU A 60 -12.36 -29.83 -13.55
CA GLU A 60 -11.72 -30.07 -14.84
C GLU A 60 -11.51 -28.79 -15.66
N THR A 61 -11.99 -27.63 -15.18
CA THR A 61 -11.83 -26.38 -15.90
C THR A 61 -10.34 -26.01 -15.98
N PRO A 62 -9.80 -25.65 -17.17
CA PRO A 62 -8.36 -25.37 -17.33
C PRO A 62 -7.80 -24.35 -16.32
N ALA A 63 -8.61 -23.37 -15.90
CA ALA A 63 -8.22 -22.37 -14.91
C ALA A 63 -7.96 -22.93 -13.50
N LEU A 64 -8.58 -24.05 -13.11
CA LEU A 64 -8.33 -24.70 -11.82
C LEU A 64 -7.39 -25.89 -11.93
N GLN A 65 -7.36 -26.53 -13.10
CA GLN A 65 -6.63 -27.78 -13.31
C GLN A 65 -5.18 -27.68 -12.84
N GLY A 66 -4.47 -26.60 -13.18
CA GLY A 66 -3.09 -26.37 -12.72
C GLY A 66 -2.95 -26.27 -11.19
N ALA A 67 -3.90 -25.60 -10.52
CA ALA A 67 -3.89 -25.48 -9.06
C ALA A 67 -4.29 -26.79 -8.36
N ILE A 68 -5.16 -27.59 -8.97
CA ILE A 68 -5.54 -28.91 -8.44
C ILE A 68 -4.39 -29.91 -8.66
N ASP A 69 -3.76 -29.92 -9.83
CA ASP A 69 -2.55 -30.71 -10.12
C ASP A 69 -1.40 -30.35 -9.16
N TRP A 70 -1.28 -29.08 -8.78
CA TRP A 70 -0.28 -28.64 -7.80
C TRP A 70 -0.45 -29.29 -6.42
N PHE A 71 -1.69 -29.62 -6.03
CA PHE A 71 -1.99 -30.35 -4.81
C PHE A 71 -1.72 -31.86 -4.91
N ASP A 72 -1.74 -32.42 -6.11
CA ASP A 72 -1.64 -33.85 -6.38
C ASP A 72 -0.21 -34.36 -6.12
N ARG A 73 0.01 -34.78 -4.87
CA ARG A 73 1.34 -35.17 -4.39
C ARG A 73 1.29 -36.50 -3.68
N PRO A 74 2.32 -37.36 -3.86
CA PRO A 74 2.42 -38.61 -3.12
C PRO A 74 2.44 -38.39 -1.61
N PHE A 75 1.74 -39.27 -0.88
CA PHE A 75 1.79 -39.37 0.57
C PHE A 75 1.76 -40.86 0.98
N PRO A 76 2.57 -41.28 1.98
CA PRO A 76 3.55 -40.49 2.72
C PRO A 76 4.83 -40.25 1.89
N ARG A 77 5.59 -39.18 2.18
CA ARG A 77 6.86 -38.89 1.49
C ARG A 77 8.03 -39.55 2.22
N ARG A 78 7.90 -39.73 3.53
CA ARG A 78 8.81 -40.45 4.43
C ARG A 78 8.00 -41.36 5.35
N LYS A 79 8.66 -42.38 5.90
CA LYS A 79 8.03 -43.41 6.74
C LYS A 79 7.28 -42.85 7.97
N ASP A 80 7.73 -41.71 8.50
CA ASP A 80 7.22 -41.11 9.73
C ASP A 80 6.48 -39.78 9.48
N ASP A 81 6.01 -39.54 8.24
CA ASP A 81 5.26 -38.32 7.92
C ASP A 81 3.88 -38.35 8.58
N ALA A 82 3.54 -37.24 9.25
CA ALA A 82 2.24 -36.99 9.83
C ALA A 82 1.39 -36.06 8.94
N ILE A 83 0.07 -36.14 9.08
CA ILE A 83 -0.88 -35.17 8.56
C ILE A 83 -0.79 -33.90 9.41
N ASP A 84 -0.05 -32.93 8.91
CA ASP A 84 0.11 -31.59 9.48
C ASP A 84 -0.88 -30.59 8.85
N PRO A 85 -0.86 -29.30 9.22
CA PRO A 85 -1.77 -28.31 8.61
C PRO A 85 -1.61 -28.15 7.10
N GLN A 86 -0.44 -28.43 6.51
CA GLN A 86 -0.30 -28.39 5.05
C GLN A 86 -1.04 -29.56 4.42
N GLU A 87 -0.78 -30.78 4.90
CA GLU A 87 -1.44 -31.98 4.38
C GLU A 87 -2.96 -31.93 4.60
N MET A 88 -3.46 -31.36 5.69
CA MET A 88 -4.90 -31.12 5.88
C MET A 88 -5.50 -30.21 4.80
N ASN A 89 -4.77 -29.19 4.36
CA ASN A 89 -5.21 -28.32 3.27
C ASN A 89 -5.18 -29.05 1.92
N ARG A 90 -4.17 -29.91 1.67
CA ARG A 90 -4.11 -30.74 0.45
C ARG A 90 -5.26 -31.73 0.40
N LEU A 91 -5.44 -32.49 1.47
CA LEU A 91 -6.49 -33.48 1.64
C LEU A 91 -7.88 -32.88 1.42
N MET A 92 -8.11 -31.66 1.93
CA MET A 92 -9.35 -30.92 1.68
C MET A 92 -9.60 -30.67 0.18
N ILE A 93 -8.58 -30.28 -0.58
CA ILE A 93 -8.73 -30.02 -2.02
C ILE A 93 -8.87 -31.32 -2.81
N GLU A 94 -8.07 -32.35 -2.49
CA GLU A 94 -8.20 -33.66 -3.13
C GLU A 94 -9.60 -34.24 -2.92
N LEU A 95 -10.18 -34.18 -1.71
CA LEU A 95 -11.55 -34.62 -1.47
C LEU A 95 -12.62 -33.82 -2.23
N LEU A 96 -12.38 -32.52 -2.45
CA LEU A 96 -13.33 -31.66 -3.16
C LEU A 96 -13.26 -31.84 -4.68
N ALA A 97 -12.06 -32.02 -5.23
CA ALA A 97 -11.79 -31.96 -6.67
C ALA A 97 -11.43 -33.32 -7.30
N ARG A 98 -10.86 -34.26 -6.54
CA ARG A 98 -10.37 -35.57 -7.01
C ARG A 98 -10.64 -36.68 -5.99
N PRO A 99 -11.90 -37.01 -5.69
CA PRO A 99 -12.22 -38.06 -4.73
C PRO A 99 -11.66 -39.44 -5.11
N GLN A 100 -11.24 -39.64 -6.36
CA GLN A 100 -10.64 -40.88 -6.84
C GLN A 100 -9.09 -40.90 -6.81
N SER A 101 -8.44 -39.88 -6.23
CA SER A 101 -6.97 -39.86 -6.13
C SER A 101 -6.48 -41.02 -5.27
N GLU A 102 -5.44 -41.72 -5.76
CA GLU A 102 -4.80 -42.84 -5.04
C GLU A 102 -4.13 -42.41 -3.72
N PHE A 103 -3.85 -41.11 -3.56
CA PHE A 103 -3.20 -40.56 -2.37
C PHE A 103 -4.16 -40.26 -1.21
N LEU A 104 -5.48 -40.28 -1.45
CA LEU A 104 -6.49 -40.01 -0.42
C LEU A 104 -6.53 -41.07 0.69
N GLY A 105 -6.54 -42.35 0.30
CA GLY A 105 -6.61 -43.47 1.24
C GLY A 105 -5.48 -43.45 2.28
N PRO A 106 -4.20 -43.38 1.87
CA PRO A 106 -3.07 -43.25 2.79
C PRO A 106 -3.17 -42.04 3.72
N ARG A 107 -3.62 -40.89 3.23
CA ARG A 107 -3.79 -39.68 4.06
C ARG A 107 -4.89 -39.83 5.11
N LEU A 108 -6.05 -40.38 4.74
CA LEU A 108 -7.16 -40.62 5.66
C LEU A 108 -6.76 -41.64 6.74
N ALA A 109 -6.05 -42.70 6.37
CA ALA A 109 -5.52 -43.69 7.31
C ALA A 109 -4.55 -43.06 8.31
N GLN A 110 -3.62 -42.24 7.82
CA GLN A 110 -2.66 -41.56 8.68
C GLN A 110 -3.34 -40.56 9.62
N LEU A 111 -4.33 -39.78 9.14
CA LEU A 111 -5.13 -38.90 9.99
C LEU A 111 -5.88 -39.69 11.06
N GLY A 112 -6.46 -40.85 10.71
CA GLY A 112 -7.11 -41.75 11.68
C GLY A 112 -6.13 -42.27 12.73
N SER A 113 -4.89 -42.57 12.34
CA SER A 113 -3.83 -43.03 13.26
C SER A 113 -3.32 -41.94 14.22
N GLN A 114 -3.52 -40.65 13.88
CA GLN A 114 -3.19 -39.49 14.71
C GLN A 114 -4.25 -39.16 15.78
N LYS A 115 -5.12 -40.12 16.07
CA LYS A 115 -6.06 -40.05 17.18
C LYS A 115 -5.32 -40.11 18.51
N VAL A 116 -5.56 -39.12 19.37
CA VAL A 116 -5.01 -39.03 20.73
C VAL A 116 -6.15 -39.05 21.75
N GLU A 117 -5.80 -39.18 23.04
CA GLU A 117 -6.80 -39.07 24.11
C GLU A 117 -7.49 -37.71 24.01
N GLY A 118 -8.79 -37.74 23.71
CA GLY A 118 -9.57 -36.53 23.56
C GLY A 118 -9.61 -35.91 22.16
N GLY A 119 -9.04 -36.48 21.10
CA GLY A 119 -9.22 -35.90 19.76
C GLY A 119 -8.21 -36.32 18.71
N TYR A 120 -7.84 -35.37 17.84
CA TYR A 120 -6.81 -35.55 16.81
C TYR A 120 -5.68 -34.55 17.00
N ASP A 121 -4.44 -35.00 16.80
CA ASP A 121 -3.24 -34.16 16.87
C ASP A 121 -2.77 -33.81 15.44
N VAL A 122 -2.98 -32.56 15.06
CA VAL A 122 -2.58 -32.01 13.74
C VAL A 122 -1.56 -30.88 13.92
N GLN A 123 -1.73 -30.03 14.94
CA GLN A 123 -0.79 -28.97 15.28
C GLN A 123 -0.66 -28.76 16.80
N PRO A 124 0.51 -28.29 17.28
CA PRO A 124 0.69 -28.00 18.70
C PRO A 124 -0.26 -26.90 19.21
N GLY A 125 -0.99 -27.18 20.29
CA GLY A 125 -1.63 -26.17 21.13
C GLY A 125 -3.10 -25.85 20.87
N TRP A 126 -3.78 -26.50 19.91
CA TRP A 126 -5.21 -26.27 19.61
C TRP A 126 -6.03 -27.55 19.32
N GLY A 127 -5.99 -28.51 20.24
CA GLY A 127 -6.65 -29.81 20.08
C GLY A 127 -8.15 -29.76 19.72
N GLY A 128 -8.91 -28.78 20.22
CA GLY A 128 -10.34 -28.64 19.87
C GLY A 128 -10.58 -28.25 18.40
N TYR A 129 -9.77 -27.34 17.85
CA TYR A 129 -9.88 -26.95 16.43
C TYR A 129 -9.34 -28.05 15.51
N ASP A 130 -8.25 -28.71 15.90
CA ASP A 130 -7.65 -29.78 15.10
C ASP A 130 -8.59 -30.97 14.97
N THR A 131 -9.22 -31.34 16.09
CA THR A 131 -10.30 -32.33 16.10
C THR A 131 -11.41 -31.90 15.17
N LEU A 132 -11.92 -30.66 15.27
CA LEU A 132 -12.98 -30.17 14.39
C LEU A 132 -12.60 -30.21 12.89
N TRP A 133 -11.36 -29.88 12.55
CA TRP A 133 -10.88 -29.92 11.16
C TRP A 133 -10.77 -31.35 10.64
N ALA A 134 -10.29 -32.29 11.47
CA ALA A 134 -10.30 -33.71 11.14
C ALA A 134 -11.73 -34.23 10.94
N LEU A 135 -12.68 -33.83 11.79
CA LEU A 135 -14.10 -34.17 11.62
C LEU A 135 -14.67 -33.61 10.31
N GLU A 136 -14.31 -32.39 9.89
CA GLU A 136 -14.71 -31.83 8.58
C GLU A 136 -14.20 -32.69 7.43
N ILE A 137 -12.93 -33.14 7.49
CA ILE A 137 -12.31 -34.01 6.49
C ILE A 137 -13.02 -35.37 6.42
N PHE A 138 -13.24 -36.03 7.56
CA PHE A 138 -13.91 -37.34 7.58
C PHE A 138 -15.37 -37.25 7.13
N ALA A 139 -16.10 -36.19 7.54
CA ALA A 139 -17.44 -35.94 7.06
C ALA A 139 -17.48 -35.76 5.53
N LEU A 140 -16.52 -35.01 4.99
CA LEU A 140 -16.40 -34.84 3.54
C LEU A 140 -16.02 -36.15 2.83
N ALA A 141 -15.09 -36.93 3.38
CA ALA A 141 -14.71 -38.24 2.84
C ALA A 141 -15.89 -39.23 2.84
N HIS A 142 -16.71 -39.21 3.89
CA HIS A 142 -17.93 -40.00 3.96
C HIS A 142 -18.95 -39.57 2.89
N GLN A 143 -19.18 -38.25 2.73
CA GLN A 143 -20.05 -37.71 1.69
C GLN A 143 -19.58 -38.03 0.26
N ARG A 144 -18.28 -38.29 0.08
CA ARG A 144 -17.68 -38.68 -1.19
C ARG A 144 -17.52 -40.20 -1.35
N GLU A 145 -18.02 -40.99 -0.39
CA GLU A 145 -17.97 -42.45 -0.40
C GLU A 145 -16.54 -43.03 -0.44
N VAL A 146 -15.57 -42.33 0.15
CA VAL A 146 -14.15 -42.75 0.20
C VAL A 146 -13.60 -42.99 1.60
N LEU A 147 -14.43 -42.78 2.63
CA LEU A 147 -14.07 -43.09 4.01
C LEU A 147 -14.22 -44.59 4.29
N ARG A 148 -13.17 -45.23 4.81
CA ARG A 148 -13.23 -46.62 5.28
C ARG A 148 -13.57 -46.66 6.77
N GLU A 149 -14.28 -47.70 7.21
CA GLU A 149 -14.67 -47.86 8.63
C GLU A 149 -13.46 -47.92 9.58
N ASP A 150 -12.35 -48.50 9.11
CA ASP A 150 -11.10 -48.60 9.88
C ASP A 150 -10.40 -47.23 10.07
N ASP A 151 -10.65 -46.26 9.18
CA ASP A 151 -10.04 -44.92 9.27
C ASP A 151 -10.77 -44.05 10.32
N ALA A 152 -12.11 -44.07 10.31
CA ALA A 152 -12.96 -43.45 11.33
C ALA A 152 -14.40 -43.99 11.29
N SER A 153 -14.97 -44.25 12.47
CA SER A 153 -16.39 -44.61 12.62
C SER A 153 -17.30 -43.38 12.72
N MET A 154 -18.46 -43.40 12.06
CA MET A 154 -19.45 -42.32 12.15
C MET A 154 -19.98 -42.09 13.57
N ASP A 155 -20.03 -43.13 14.40
CA ASP A 155 -20.44 -43.01 15.80
C ASP A 155 -19.38 -42.29 16.63
N ASP A 156 -18.10 -42.56 16.37
CA ASP A 156 -16.98 -41.84 16.98
C ASP A 156 -17.02 -40.36 16.57
N LEU A 157 -17.19 -40.09 15.27
CA LEU A 157 -17.28 -38.71 14.75
C LEU A 157 -18.42 -37.94 15.43
N ARG A 158 -19.59 -38.58 15.61
CA ARG A 158 -20.72 -37.99 16.34
C ARG A 158 -20.37 -37.70 17.79
N ALA A 159 -19.77 -38.67 18.49
CA ALA A 159 -19.41 -38.51 19.90
C ALA A 159 -18.41 -37.36 20.11
N TYR A 160 -17.39 -37.25 19.25
CA TYR A 160 -16.44 -36.12 19.30
C TYR A 160 -17.12 -34.79 19.02
N LEU A 161 -17.99 -34.72 18.00
CA LEU A 161 -18.65 -33.47 17.64
C LEU A 161 -19.62 -33.01 18.74
N ASP A 162 -20.42 -33.93 19.29
CA ASP A 162 -21.29 -33.68 20.45
C ASP A 162 -20.46 -33.17 21.63
N ARG A 163 -19.30 -33.78 21.91
CA ARG A 163 -18.41 -33.35 23.00
C ARG A 163 -17.87 -31.95 22.78
N LEU A 164 -17.34 -31.65 21.58
CA LEU A 164 -16.79 -30.33 21.23
C LEU A 164 -17.82 -29.21 21.42
N ILE A 165 -19.08 -29.47 21.03
CA ILE A 165 -20.17 -28.50 21.14
C ILE A 165 -20.62 -28.38 22.61
N THR A 166 -20.88 -29.49 23.29
CA THR A 166 -21.50 -29.49 24.64
C THR A 166 -20.54 -29.12 25.77
N GLN A 167 -19.25 -29.48 25.64
CA GLN A 167 -18.22 -29.13 26.63
C GLN A 167 -17.58 -27.76 26.36
N ARG A 168 -18.02 -27.03 25.33
CA ARG A 168 -17.53 -25.70 24.96
C ARG A 168 -16.01 -25.65 24.76
N GLU A 169 -15.45 -26.72 24.17
CA GLU A 169 -14.04 -26.77 23.78
C GLU A 169 -13.74 -25.77 22.65
N LEU A 170 -14.76 -25.40 21.87
CA LEU A 170 -14.68 -24.44 20.78
C LEU A 170 -14.95 -23.01 21.27
N ARG A 171 -13.88 -22.20 21.38
CA ARG A 171 -13.99 -20.82 21.88
C ARG A 171 -14.39 -19.78 20.83
N ARG A 172 -14.23 -20.08 19.53
CA ARG A 172 -14.45 -19.12 18.45
C ARG A 172 -15.80 -19.34 17.79
N ASP A 173 -16.47 -18.25 17.46
CA ASP A 173 -17.80 -18.29 16.81
C ASP A 173 -17.78 -19.09 15.50
N LYS A 174 -16.77 -18.88 14.65
CA LYS A 174 -16.61 -19.59 13.37
C LYS A 174 -16.37 -21.09 13.53
N ASP A 175 -15.69 -21.50 14.60
CA ASP A 175 -15.40 -22.91 14.88
C ASP A 175 -16.67 -23.60 15.40
N MET A 176 -17.41 -22.93 16.30
CA MET A 176 -18.73 -23.40 16.75
C MET A 176 -19.74 -23.48 15.60
N ALA A 177 -19.75 -22.50 14.69
CA ALA A 177 -20.62 -22.50 13.52
C ALA A 177 -20.35 -23.70 12.58
N LEU A 178 -19.07 -24.02 12.34
CA LEU A 178 -18.69 -25.20 11.57
C LEU A 178 -19.15 -26.48 12.27
N ALA A 179 -18.96 -26.60 13.59
CA ALA A 179 -19.38 -27.78 14.33
C ALA A 179 -20.89 -28.01 14.25
N LEU A 180 -21.69 -26.96 14.41
CA LEU A 180 -23.15 -27.02 14.28
C LEU A 180 -23.58 -27.41 12.85
N ARG A 181 -22.91 -26.87 11.82
CA ARG A 181 -23.16 -27.27 10.43
C ARG A 181 -22.89 -28.75 10.23
N LEU A 182 -21.71 -29.23 10.61
CA LEU A 182 -21.32 -30.63 10.47
C LEU A 182 -22.31 -31.56 11.19
N GLN A 183 -22.71 -31.20 12.40
CA GLN A 183 -23.67 -31.99 13.17
C GLN A 183 -25.00 -32.15 12.43
N HIS A 184 -25.50 -31.05 11.87
CA HIS A 184 -26.75 -31.06 11.13
C HIS A 184 -26.65 -31.80 9.79
N GLU A 185 -25.60 -31.52 9.00
CA GLU A 185 -25.41 -32.10 7.67
C GLU A 185 -25.15 -33.61 7.75
N VAL A 186 -24.34 -34.06 8.70
CA VAL A 186 -23.91 -35.46 8.81
C VAL A 186 -24.91 -36.31 9.58
N PHE A 187 -25.53 -35.77 10.63
CA PHE A 187 -26.39 -36.54 11.54
C PHE A 187 -27.86 -36.13 11.54
N GLY A 188 -28.26 -35.25 10.61
CA GLY A 188 -29.67 -34.96 10.32
C GLY A 188 -30.37 -34.01 11.30
N GLY A 189 -29.66 -33.39 12.25
CA GLY A 189 -30.26 -32.38 13.12
C GLY A 189 -29.44 -31.92 14.32
N LEU A 190 -29.90 -30.82 14.94
CA LEU A 190 -29.34 -30.29 16.19
C LEU A 190 -30.16 -30.72 17.42
N SER A 191 -29.46 -31.29 18.41
CA SER A 191 -30.01 -31.62 19.74
C SER A 191 -30.43 -30.35 20.49
N LYS A 192 -31.10 -30.49 21.64
CA LYS A 192 -31.47 -29.34 22.48
C LYS A 192 -30.25 -28.54 22.93
N ALA A 193 -29.15 -29.22 23.28
CA ALA A 193 -27.91 -28.56 23.69
C ALA A 193 -27.25 -27.81 22.52
N HIS A 194 -27.23 -28.41 21.33
CA HIS A 194 -26.67 -27.77 20.14
C HIS A 194 -27.48 -26.54 19.71
N ARG A 195 -28.81 -26.58 19.86
CA ARG A 195 -29.68 -25.41 19.61
C ARG A 195 -29.41 -24.27 20.58
N ALA A 196 -29.05 -24.57 21.82
CA ALA A 196 -28.67 -23.52 22.78
C ALA A 196 -27.38 -22.79 22.34
N GLU A 197 -26.39 -23.51 21.80
CA GLU A 197 -25.19 -22.88 21.24
C GLU A 197 -25.47 -22.14 19.92
N LEU A 198 -26.42 -22.61 19.11
CA LEU A 198 -26.91 -21.86 17.94
C LEU A 198 -27.59 -20.54 18.36
N ASP A 199 -28.48 -20.59 19.36
CA ASP A 199 -29.14 -19.41 19.92
C ASP A 199 -28.09 -18.44 20.50
N ARG A 200 -27.02 -18.94 21.15
CA ARG A 200 -25.88 -18.11 21.60
C ARG A 200 -25.21 -17.37 20.43
N LEU A 201 -24.93 -18.03 19.31
CA LEU A 201 -24.34 -17.36 18.13
C LEU A 201 -25.26 -16.29 17.54
N ILE A 202 -26.58 -16.49 17.60
CA ILE A 202 -27.58 -15.49 17.18
C ILE A 202 -27.54 -14.29 18.14
N GLU A 203 -27.50 -14.52 19.46
CA GLU A 203 -27.39 -13.46 20.46
C GLU A 203 -26.08 -12.67 20.35
N VAL A 204 -24.96 -13.32 20.04
CA VAL A 204 -23.68 -12.65 19.74
C VAL A 204 -23.85 -11.70 18.56
N ALA A 205 -24.44 -12.17 17.46
CA ALA A 205 -24.69 -11.34 16.29
C ALA A 205 -25.61 -10.16 16.63
N GLN A 206 -26.70 -10.39 17.36
CA GLN A 206 -27.63 -9.31 17.75
C GLN A 206 -26.96 -8.24 18.61
N ARG A 207 -26.12 -8.63 19.57
CA ARG A 207 -25.36 -7.69 20.42
C ARG A 207 -24.33 -6.89 19.63
N ASN A 208 -23.77 -7.49 18.58
CA ASN A 208 -22.69 -6.93 17.78
C ASN A 208 -23.17 -6.44 16.40
N ASP A 209 -24.47 -6.21 16.26
CA ASP A 209 -25.12 -5.72 15.05
C ASP A 209 -24.77 -6.49 13.76
N GLY A 210 -24.80 -7.83 13.84
CA GLY A 210 -24.57 -8.72 12.70
C GLY A 210 -23.12 -9.17 12.52
N VAL A 211 -22.24 -8.96 13.49
CA VAL A 211 -20.80 -9.26 13.36
C VAL A 211 -20.34 -10.31 14.37
N TRP A 212 -19.45 -11.22 13.95
CA TRP A 212 -18.86 -12.28 14.80
C TRP A 212 -17.34 -12.14 14.95
N GLY A 213 -16.77 -12.82 15.95
CA GLY A 213 -15.33 -12.81 16.21
C GLY A 213 -14.84 -11.64 17.09
N LEU A 214 -15.74 -10.82 17.62
CA LEU A 214 -15.38 -9.75 18.56
C LEU A 214 -14.92 -10.29 19.92
N GLU A 215 -15.44 -11.44 20.37
CA GLU A 215 -14.98 -12.09 21.60
C GLU A 215 -13.50 -12.52 21.50
N GLU A 216 -12.99 -12.78 20.29
CA GLU A 216 -11.56 -13.06 20.04
C GLU A 216 -10.65 -11.83 20.26
N LEU A 217 -11.23 -10.62 20.35
CA LEU A 217 -10.51 -9.34 20.48
C LEU A 217 -10.49 -8.78 21.91
N GLY A 218 -11.24 -9.38 22.86
CA GLY A 218 -11.25 -8.96 24.26
C GLY A 218 -11.76 -7.53 24.51
N TRP A 219 -11.15 -6.82 25.46
CA TRP A 219 -11.58 -5.49 25.96
C TRP A 219 -11.37 -4.33 24.97
N LEU A 220 -10.75 -4.56 23.82
CA LEU A 220 -10.42 -3.52 22.83
C LEU A 220 -11.65 -2.95 22.08
N LEU A 221 -12.83 -3.57 22.24
CA LEU A 221 -14.05 -3.27 21.48
C LEU A 221 -14.62 -1.87 21.73
N GLY A 222 -14.47 -1.31 22.93
CA GLY A 222 -15.04 -0.01 23.29
C GLY A 222 -14.38 1.20 22.61
N ARG A 223 -13.24 1.01 21.94
CA ARG A 223 -12.39 2.08 21.40
C ARG A 223 -12.26 2.09 19.86
N MET A 224 -12.85 1.13 19.15
CA MET A 224 -12.65 1.01 17.70
C MET A 224 -13.68 1.86 16.94
N GLU A 225 -13.27 3.03 16.46
CA GLU A 225 -14.13 3.92 15.65
C GLU A 225 -14.61 3.24 14.35
N TRP A 226 -13.74 2.49 13.66
CA TRP A 226 -14.12 1.75 12.44
C TRP A 226 -15.27 0.76 12.70
N LEU A 227 -15.34 0.14 13.88
CA LEU A 227 -16.40 -0.83 14.17
C LEU A 227 -17.75 -0.14 14.29
N LYS A 228 -17.79 1.09 14.85
CA LYS A 228 -19.00 1.91 14.93
C LYS A 228 -19.43 2.41 13.55
N GLU A 229 -18.49 2.85 12.72
CA GLU A 229 -18.78 3.25 11.34
C GLU A 229 -19.28 2.06 10.51
N PHE A 230 -18.62 0.90 10.65
CA PHE A 230 -18.99 -0.33 9.96
C PHE A 230 -20.41 -0.79 10.32
N THR A 231 -20.74 -0.87 11.61
CA THR A 231 -22.09 -1.29 12.06
C THR A 231 -23.14 -0.20 11.84
N GLY A 232 -22.74 1.08 11.88
CA GLY A 232 -23.58 2.23 11.54
C GLY A 232 -24.04 2.27 10.08
N GLY A 233 -23.45 1.44 9.21
CA GLY A 233 -23.78 1.40 7.78
C GLY A 233 -23.07 2.48 6.97
N SER A 234 -21.99 3.07 7.49
CA SER A 234 -21.09 3.93 6.73
C SER A 234 -20.16 3.07 5.86
N LYS A 235 -19.70 3.65 4.73
CA LYS A 235 -18.59 3.06 3.98
C LYS A 235 -17.29 3.39 4.70
N LEU A 236 -16.51 2.35 5.01
CA LEU A 236 -15.22 2.52 5.65
C LEU A 236 -14.22 3.19 4.72
N LEU A 237 -13.52 4.19 5.25
CA LEU A 237 -12.38 4.79 4.59
C LEU A 237 -11.13 3.93 4.84
N PRO A 238 -10.23 3.80 3.85
CA PRO A 238 -8.98 3.04 4.01
C PRO A 238 -8.14 3.45 5.22
N GLN A 239 -8.21 4.71 5.63
CA GLN A 239 -7.46 5.24 6.77
C GLN A 239 -8.00 4.72 8.10
N GLU A 240 -9.31 4.52 8.22
CA GLU A 240 -9.98 4.01 9.43
C GLU A 240 -9.64 2.55 9.69
N VAL A 241 -9.47 1.78 8.61
CA VAL A 241 -9.08 0.36 8.70
C VAL A 241 -7.58 0.20 8.97
N ARG A 242 -6.74 1.09 8.43
CA ARG A 242 -5.27 0.94 8.49
C ARG A 242 -4.73 0.83 9.91
N GLU A 243 -5.28 1.59 10.86
CA GLU A 243 -4.86 1.55 12.27
C GLU A 243 -5.22 0.21 12.96
N TYR A 244 -6.29 -0.44 12.51
CA TYR A 244 -6.87 -1.65 13.13
C TYR A 244 -6.94 -2.83 12.17
N GLN A 245 -6.04 -2.89 11.18
CA GLN A 245 -6.18 -3.77 10.03
C GLN A 245 -6.24 -5.25 10.41
N ASP A 246 -5.47 -5.64 11.43
CA ASP A 246 -5.45 -7.01 11.93
C ASP A 246 -6.77 -7.42 12.61
N GLN A 247 -7.35 -6.50 13.38
CA GLN A 247 -8.62 -6.70 14.08
C GLN A 247 -9.77 -6.72 13.07
N PHE A 248 -9.80 -5.74 12.16
CA PHE A 248 -10.77 -5.68 11.06
C PHE A 248 -10.78 -6.98 10.26
N ARG A 249 -9.60 -7.43 9.82
CA ARG A 249 -9.43 -8.70 9.11
C ARG A 249 -10.00 -9.88 9.88
N ARG A 250 -9.67 -10.04 11.16
CA ARG A 250 -10.16 -11.16 11.98
C ARG A 250 -11.68 -11.19 12.05
N VAL A 251 -12.29 -10.03 12.21
CA VAL A 251 -13.74 -9.85 12.30
C VAL A 251 -14.43 -10.18 10.98
N ILE A 252 -13.94 -9.64 9.86
CA ILE A 252 -14.50 -9.94 8.53
C ILE A 252 -14.34 -11.42 8.18
N LEU A 253 -13.17 -12.01 8.42
CA LEU A 253 -12.97 -13.44 8.16
C LEU A 253 -13.84 -14.33 9.05
N SER A 254 -13.99 -13.99 10.32
CA SER A 254 -14.87 -14.74 11.23
C SER A 254 -16.33 -14.64 10.78
N THR A 255 -16.78 -13.43 10.45
CA THR A 255 -18.15 -13.17 9.96
C THR A 255 -18.43 -13.93 8.67
N CYS A 256 -17.53 -13.89 7.67
CA CYS A 256 -17.67 -14.66 6.45
C CYS A 256 -17.75 -16.17 6.72
N MET A 257 -16.91 -16.70 7.62
CA MET A 257 -16.92 -18.12 7.97
C MET A 257 -18.17 -18.54 8.74
N VAL A 258 -18.73 -17.69 9.61
CA VAL A 258 -19.99 -17.97 10.29
C VAL A 258 -21.15 -17.97 9.29
N ILE A 259 -21.22 -16.99 8.38
CA ILE A 259 -22.22 -16.97 7.30
C ILE A 259 -22.11 -18.23 6.45
N GLU A 260 -20.89 -18.57 6.03
CA GLU A 260 -20.61 -19.76 5.23
C GLU A 260 -21.17 -21.03 5.87
N ASN A 261 -21.05 -21.17 7.19
CA ASN A 261 -21.45 -22.38 7.89
C ASN A 261 -22.93 -22.39 8.35
N LEU A 262 -23.50 -21.25 8.70
CA LEU A 262 -24.87 -21.17 9.22
C LEU A 262 -25.93 -20.91 8.16
N ALA A 263 -25.58 -20.32 7.01
CA ALA A 263 -26.53 -20.08 5.92
C ALA A 263 -27.23 -21.34 5.39
N PRO A 264 -26.56 -22.51 5.27
CA PRO A 264 -27.22 -23.78 4.93
C PRO A 264 -28.30 -24.21 5.92
N LEU A 265 -28.23 -23.75 7.18
CA LEU A 265 -29.16 -24.12 8.24
C LEU A 265 -30.39 -23.21 8.32
N ARG A 266 -30.43 -22.10 7.57
CA ARG A 266 -31.43 -21.03 7.77
C ARG A 266 -32.88 -21.50 7.65
N ASP A 267 -33.16 -22.43 6.75
CA ASP A 267 -34.53 -22.88 6.47
C ASP A 267 -35.06 -23.77 7.59
N LYS A 268 -34.17 -24.51 8.24
CA LYS A 268 -34.48 -25.36 9.40
C LYS A 268 -34.50 -24.55 10.70
N TYR A 269 -33.76 -23.46 10.77
CA TYR A 269 -33.64 -22.59 11.95
C TYR A 269 -33.90 -21.12 11.57
N PRO A 270 -35.17 -20.71 11.38
CA PRO A 270 -35.53 -19.41 10.81
C PRO A 270 -35.00 -18.18 11.55
N LYS A 271 -34.69 -18.31 12.86
CA LYS A 271 -34.07 -17.23 13.66
C LYS A 271 -32.71 -16.78 13.11
N LEU A 272 -32.03 -17.61 12.32
CA LEU A 272 -30.77 -17.26 11.67
C LEU A 272 -30.93 -16.22 10.57
N LYS A 273 -32.07 -16.21 9.88
CA LYS A 273 -32.30 -15.37 8.71
C LYS A 273 -31.99 -13.88 8.97
N PRO A 274 -32.56 -13.20 9.98
CA PRO A 274 -32.32 -11.77 10.20
C PRO A 274 -30.85 -11.45 10.50
N VAL A 275 -30.15 -12.29 11.29
CA VAL A 275 -28.74 -12.03 11.64
C VAL A 275 -27.81 -12.28 10.45
N LEU A 276 -28.09 -13.29 9.62
CA LEU A 276 -27.34 -13.55 8.40
C LEU A 276 -27.58 -12.47 7.34
N GLU A 277 -28.82 -12.01 7.18
CA GLU A 277 -29.17 -10.91 6.27
C GLU A 277 -28.44 -9.63 6.68
N ARG A 278 -28.47 -9.26 7.97
CA ARG A 278 -27.75 -8.09 8.49
C ARG A 278 -26.25 -8.19 8.27
N ALA A 279 -25.65 -9.30 8.64
CA ALA A 279 -24.21 -9.54 8.50
C ALA A 279 -23.75 -9.42 7.04
N MET A 280 -24.50 -10.06 6.13
CA MET A 280 -24.17 -10.02 4.72
C MET A 280 -24.35 -8.62 4.15
N GLN A 281 -25.43 -7.92 4.46
CA GLN A 281 -25.66 -6.55 4.01
C GLN A 281 -24.55 -5.60 4.48
N LEU A 282 -24.16 -5.67 5.75
CA LEU A 282 -23.11 -4.83 6.31
C LEU A 282 -21.78 -5.02 5.59
N TRP A 283 -21.39 -6.27 5.38
CA TRP A 283 -20.16 -6.57 4.67
C TRP A 283 -20.26 -6.17 3.19
N TRP A 284 -21.34 -6.54 2.52
CA TRP A 284 -21.55 -6.30 1.09
C TRP A 284 -21.58 -4.80 0.76
N PHE A 285 -22.22 -3.99 1.60
CA PHE A 285 -22.33 -2.55 1.43
C PHE A 285 -20.98 -1.83 1.34
N GLN A 286 -19.92 -2.40 1.93
CA GLN A 286 -18.60 -1.79 1.92
C GLN A 286 -18.00 -1.68 0.52
N PHE A 287 -18.29 -2.64 -0.37
CA PHE A 287 -17.59 -2.74 -1.66
C PHE A 287 -18.50 -2.99 -2.87
N ALA A 288 -19.79 -3.27 -2.72
CA ALA A 288 -20.66 -3.59 -3.86
C ALA A 288 -20.64 -2.51 -4.97
N GLY A 289 -20.69 -2.97 -6.23
CA GLY A 289 -20.78 -2.14 -7.44
C GLY A 289 -19.51 -2.18 -8.31
N GLU A 290 -19.42 -1.23 -9.24
CA GLU A 290 -18.40 -1.19 -10.32
C GLU A 290 -16.95 -1.18 -9.81
N HIS A 291 -16.71 -0.71 -8.59
CA HIS A 291 -15.37 -0.55 -8.02
C HIS A 291 -15.04 -1.55 -6.90
N ALA A 292 -15.75 -2.67 -6.82
CA ALA A 292 -15.63 -3.64 -5.72
C ALA A 292 -14.19 -4.08 -5.45
N ILE A 293 -13.46 -4.44 -6.51
CA ILE A 293 -12.07 -4.88 -6.40
C ILE A 293 -11.17 -3.76 -5.89
N THR A 294 -11.31 -2.56 -6.44
CA THR A 294 -10.52 -1.40 -6.03
C THR A 294 -10.82 -1.02 -4.57
N THR A 295 -12.09 -1.04 -4.16
CA THR A 295 -12.48 -0.77 -2.77
C THR A 295 -11.93 -1.83 -1.81
N LEU A 296 -12.09 -3.12 -2.11
CA LEU A 296 -11.51 -4.20 -1.30
C LEU A 296 -9.97 -4.09 -1.24
N ARG A 297 -9.32 -3.75 -2.35
CA ARG A 297 -7.86 -3.53 -2.38
C ARG A 297 -7.44 -2.36 -1.51
N ASN A 298 -8.23 -1.29 -1.47
CA ASN A 298 -7.94 -0.13 -0.62
C ASN A 298 -8.18 -0.42 0.87
N LEU A 299 -9.11 -1.30 1.22
CA LEU A 299 -9.31 -1.76 2.60
C LEU A 299 -8.21 -2.73 3.06
N PHE A 300 -7.55 -3.41 2.12
CA PHE A 300 -6.43 -4.31 2.39
C PHE A 300 -5.21 -3.97 1.50
N PRO A 301 -4.56 -2.80 1.73
CA PRO A 301 -3.45 -2.34 0.90
C PRO A 301 -2.18 -3.18 1.13
N ARG A 302 -1.20 -3.04 0.24
CA ARG A 302 0.14 -3.64 0.43
C ARG A 302 0.77 -3.17 1.74
N PRO A 303 1.47 -4.05 2.48
CA PRO A 303 1.89 -5.42 2.12
C PRO A 303 0.88 -6.54 2.44
N HIS A 304 -0.39 -6.24 2.72
CA HIS A 304 -1.40 -7.20 3.18
C HIS A 304 -2.04 -8.05 2.06
N ASP A 305 -1.26 -8.43 1.05
CA ASP A 305 -1.76 -9.16 -0.12
C ASP A 305 -2.37 -10.53 0.23
N PHE A 306 -1.80 -11.22 1.22
CA PHE A 306 -2.37 -12.47 1.74
C PHE A 306 -3.77 -12.27 2.35
N ASP A 307 -3.96 -11.18 3.10
CA ASP A 307 -5.24 -10.91 3.76
C ASP A 307 -6.30 -10.48 2.75
N TYR A 308 -5.93 -9.63 1.78
CA TYR A 308 -6.77 -9.26 0.66
C TYR A 308 -7.31 -10.50 -0.07
N LEU A 309 -6.42 -11.39 -0.52
CA LEU A 309 -6.79 -12.60 -1.26
C LEU A 309 -7.68 -13.52 -0.42
N ARG A 310 -7.36 -13.67 0.87
CA ARG A 310 -8.12 -14.52 1.77
C ARG A 310 -9.53 -13.98 2.02
N VAL A 311 -9.69 -12.66 2.20
CA VAL A 311 -10.99 -12.00 2.35
C VAL A 311 -11.80 -12.12 1.07
N LEU A 312 -11.18 -11.95 -0.09
CA LEU A 312 -11.83 -12.08 -1.39
C LEU A 312 -12.34 -13.51 -1.61
N CYS A 313 -11.52 -14.52 -1.35
CA CYS A 313 -11.91 -15.94 -1.41
C CYS A 313 -13.05 -16.29 -0.44
N ARG A 314 -12.97 -15.79 0.80
CA ARG A 314 -14.00 -16.07 1.84
C ARG A 314 -15.30 -15.33 1.59
N THR A 315 -15.25 -14.13 1.03
CA THR A 315 -16.44 -13.37 0.61
C THR A 315 -17.21 -14.16 -0.44
N LEU A 316 -16.52 -14.71 -1.45
CA LEU A 316 -17.16 -15.49 -2.49
C LEU A 316 -17.85 -16.76 -1.94
N ARG A 317 -17.17 -17.47 -1.03
CA ARG A 317 -17.71 -18.65 -0.34
C ARG A 317 -18.94 -18.33 0.54
N ALA A 318 -18.83 -17.27 1.35
CA ALA A 318 -19.92 -16.80 2.19
C ALA A 318 -21.13 -16.38 1.33
N THR A 319 -20.88 -15.71 0.20
CA THR A 319 -21.91 -15.30 -0.76
C THR A 319 -22.60 -16.51 -1.37
N ARG A 320 -21.85 -17.52 -1.82
CA ARG A 320 -22.44 -18.78 -2.32
C ARG A 320 -23.33 -19.45 -1.28
N ALA A 321 -22.84 -19.60 -0.05
CA ALA A 321 -23.61 -20.21 1.03
C ALA A 321 -24.89 -19.41 1.36
N TYR A 322 -24.77 -18.08 1.40
CA TYR A 322 -25.90 -17.18 1.63
C TYR A 322 -26.89 -17.15 0.46
N MET A 323 -26.47 -17.35 -0.79
CA MET A 323 -27.40 -17.47 -1.92
C MET A 323 -28.05 -18.86 -1.98
N GLY A 324 -27.42 -19.88 -1.41
CA GLY A 324 -27.93 -21.26 -1.42
C GLY A 324 -27.83 -21.96 -2.78
N GLN A 325 -27.13 -21.34 -3.75
CA GLN A 325 -26.92 -21.87 -5.09
C GLN A 325 -25.52 -21.48 -5.60
N PRO A 326 -24.93 -22.23 -6.57
CA PRO A 326 -23.66 -21.84 -7.18
C PRO A 326 -23.77 -20.47 -7.85
N LEU A 327 -22.75 -19.63 -7.73
CA LEU A 327 -22.84 -18.23 -8.17
C LEU A 327 -22.82 -18.06 -9.70
N GLY A 328 -22.22 -18.98 -10.44
CA GLY A 328 -22.19 -18.99 -11.89
C GLY A 328 -23.56 -19.25 -12.51
N THR A 329 -24.52 -19.75 -11.72
CA THR A 329 -25.92 -19.89 -12.16
C THR A 329 -26.67 -18.56 -12.20
N LEU A 330 -26.13 -17.50 -11.59
CA LEU A 330 -26.73 -16.16 -11.63
C LEU A 330 -26.73 -15.59 -13.05
N ASN A 331 -25.81 -16.04 -13.92
CA ASN A 331 -25.83 -15.75 -15.34
C ASN A 331 -25.08 -16.84 -16.15
N ALA A 332 -25.81 -17.80 -16.70
CA ALA A 332 -25.25 -18.95 -17.43
C ALA A 332 -24.40 -18.57 -18.66
N VAL A 333 -24.54 -17.36 -19.20
CA VAL A 333 -23.75 -16.85 -20.32
C VAL A 333 -22.37 -16.37 -19.88
N GLN A 334 -22.19 -16.03 -18.59
CA GLN A 334 -20.98 -15.35 -18.11
C GLN A 334 -19.77 -16.26 -17.87
N VAL A 335 -19.88 -17.56 -17.56
CA VAL A 335 -18.67 -18.37 -17.28
C VAL A 335 -17.74 -18.45 -18.51
N HIS A 336 -18.32 -18.58 -19.71
CA HIS A 336 -17.56 -18.57 -20.96
C HIS A 336 -17.07 -17.15 -21.32
N VAL A 337 -17.94 -16.15 -21.16
CA VAL A 337 -17.59 -14.73 -21.37
C VAL A 337 -16.56 -14.24 -20.34
N LEU A 338 -16.46 -14.84 -19.16
CA LEU A 338 -15.46 -14.52 -18.13
C LEU A 338 -14.08 -15.02 -18.52
N HIS A 339 -14.02 -16.21 -19.12
CA HIS A 339 -12.80 -16.67 -19.77
C HIS A 339 -12.42 -15.73 -20.92
N GLU A 340 -13.36 -15.38 -21.80
CA GLU A 340 -13.12 -14.42 -22.89
C GLU A 340 -12.74 -13.02 -22.37
N LEU A 341 -13.35 -12.51 -21.30
CA LEU A 341 -13.02 -11.20 -20.71
C LEU A 341 -11.66 -11.23 -20.00
N ALA A 342 -11.26 -12.35 -19.39
CA ALA A 342 -9.92 -12.55 -18.86
C ALA A 342 -8.87 -12.75 -19.98
N GLU A 343 -9.28 -13.23 -21.15
CA GLU A 343 -8.47 -13.24 -22.38
C GLU A 343 -8.39 -11.86 -23.06
N MET A 344 -9.51 -11.11 -23.09
CA MET A 344 -9.68 -9.82 -23.78
C MET A 344 -9.24 -8.61 -22.94
N LYS A 345 -9.04 -8.74 -21.62
CA LYS A 345 -8.49 -7.67 -20.77
C LYS A 345 -6.99 -7.39 -20.97
N LYS A 346 -6.41 -7.77 -22.12
CA LYS A 346 -5.21 -7.13 -22.68
C LYS A 346 -5.66 -6.11 -23.74
N ASP A 347 -5.77 -4.84 -23.33
CA ASP A 347 -5.99 -3.66 -24.20
C ASP A 347 -7.17 -3.74 -25.20
N LEU A 348 -8.37 -3.36 -24.74
CA LEU A 348 -9.60 -3.25 -25.55
C LEU A 348 -9.58 -2.12 -26.62
N SER A 349 -8.42 -1.57 -26.99
CA SER A 349 -8.31 -0.51 -28.00
C SER A 349 -7.55 -0.92 -29.27
N GLU A 350 -6.93 -2.10 -29.30
CA GLU A 350 -5.96 -2.47 -30.33
C GLU A 350 -6.34 -3.77 -31.05
N SER A 351 -6.41 -3.74 -32.38
CA SER A 351 -6.73 -4.95 -33.15
C SER A 351 -5.60 -6.00 -33.06
N PRO A 352 -5.90 -7.31 -33.19
CA PRO A 352 -4.89 -8.36 -33.15
C PRO A 352 -3.77 -8.18 -34.18
N GLU A 353 -4.11 -7.63 -35.34
CA GLU A 353 -3.15 -7.31 -36.40
C GLU A 353 -2.16 -6.22 -35.96
N VAL A 354 -2.67 -5.13 -35.37
CA VAL A 354 -1.81 -4.07 -34.83
C VAL A 354 -0.93 -4.60 -33.69
N HIS A 355 -1.45 -5.51 -32.86
CA HIS A 355 -0.67 -6.18 -31.83
C HIS A 355 0.50 -6.99 -32.42
N HIS A 356 0.24 -7.82 -33.43
CA HIS A 356 1.28 -8.62 -34.09
C HIS A 356 2.30 -7.74 -34.82
N ILE A 357 1.86 -6.66 -35.47
CA ILE A 357 2.76 -5.69 -36.10
C ILE A 357 3.64 -5.02 -35.05
N LYS A 358 3.09 -4.56 -33.93
CA LYS A 358 3.88 -3.98 -32.82
C LYS A 358 4.87 -4.98 -32.23
N ALA A 359 4.46 -6.23 -32.05
CA ALA A 359 5.34 -7.29 -31.57
C ALA A 359 6.50 -7.56 -32.54
N ALA A 360 6.20 -7.64 -33.84
CA ALA A 360 7.19 -7.79 -34.90
C ALA A 360 8.14 -6.59 -34.98
N LEU A 361 7.63 -5.35 -34.88
CA LEU A 361 8.46 -4.15 -34.87
C LEU A 361 9.37 -4.10 -33.63
N ARG A 362 8.87 -4.48 -32.45
CA ARG A 362 9.67 -4.54 -31.22
C ARG A 362 10.76 -5.62 -31.28
N SER A 363 10.49 -6.78 -31.89
CA SER A 363 11.52 -7.82 -32.07
C SER A 363 12.53 -7.46 -33.15
N TRP A 364 12.19 -6.55 -34.06
CA TRP A 364 13.03 -6.09 -35.16
C TRP A 364 13.95 -4.92 -34.79
N ILE A 365 13.59 -4.16 -33.77
CA ILE A 365 14.42 -3.10 -33.20
C ILE A 365 15.33 -3.74 -32.14
N HIS A 366 16.63 -3.76 -32.40
CA HIS A 366 17.60 -4.15 -31.39
C HIS A 366 17.95 -2.93 -30.52
N VAL A 367 17.87 -3.11 -29.20
CA VAL A 367 18.28 -2.12 -28.21
C VAL A 367 19.38 -2.76 -27.36
N ASP A 368 20.54 -2.13 -27.34
CA ASP A 368 21.65 -2.49 -26.46
C ASP A 368 22.12 -1.25 -25.69
N LEU A 369 22.95 -1.44 -24.67
CA LEU A 369 23.58 -0.35 -23.93
C LEU A 369 25.05 -0.27 -24.32
N ASP A 370 25.45 0.83 -24.96
CA ASP A 370 26.83 1.03 -25.40
C ASP A 370 27.83 1.18 -24.24
N ARG A 371 27.31 1.49 -23.03
CA ARG A 371 28.07 1.71 -21.81
C ARG A 371 27.36 1.10 -20.61
N GLU A 372 28.12 0.90 -19.54
CA GLU A 372 27.54 0.54 -18.24
C GLU A 372 26.56 1.63 -17.76
N VAL A 373 25.54 1.18 -17.02
CA VAL A 373 24.52 2.04 -16.44
C VAL A 373 25.17 2.96 -15.40
N GLU A 374 25.02 4.28 -15.57
CA GLU A 374 25.60 5.27 -14.67
C GLU A 374 24.58 5.67 -13.59
N PRO A 375 24.75 5.27 -12.32
CA PRO A 375 23.83 5.67 -11.26
C PRO A 375 23.96 7.16 -10.95
N LEU A 376 22.83 7.87 -10.99
CA LEU A 376 22.77 9.28 -10.62
C LEU A 376 22.32 9.40 -9.16
N LYS A 377 23.09 10.13 -8.37
CA LYS A 377 22.75 10.41 -6.96
C LYS A 377 21.72 11.54 -6.91
N LEU A 378 20.43 11.19 -6.94
CA LEU A 378 19.32 12.13 -6.79
C LEU A 378 18.40 11.71 -5.64
N GLY A 379 17.99 12.69 -4.83
CA GLY A 379 16.86 12.59 -3.91
C GLY A 379 16.98 11.66 -2.70
N PHE A 380 15.95 11.72 -1.87
CA PHE A 380 15.71 10.84 -0.72
C PHE A 380 14.66 9.75 -1.01
N SER A 381 14.20 9.61 -2.26
CA SER A 381 13.20 8.61 -2.64
C SER A 381 13.78 7.20 -2.72
N ASP A 382 12.91 6.20 -2.62
CA ASP A 382 13.30 4.79 -2.79
C ASP A 382 13.41 4.40 -4.28
N ALA A 383 13.09 5.33 -5.19
CA ALA A 383 13.32 5.22 -6.62
C ALA A 383 14.80 5.47 -6.98
N ASN A 384 15.29 4.71 -7.95
CA ASN A 384 16.64 4.83 -8.48
C ASN A 384 16.59 5.65 -9.78
N VAL A 385 17.59 6.51 -9.98
CA VAL A 385 17.76 7.26 -11.23
C VAL A 385 19.09 6.87 -11.85
N VAL A 386 19.08 6.51 -13.12
CA VAL A 386 20.28 6.11 -13.85
C VAL A 386 20.34 6.81 -15.20
N ARG A 387 21.56 7.12 -15.66
CA ARG A 387 21.82 7.50 -17.04
C ARG A 387 22.22 6.27 -17.82
N VAL A 388 21.69 6.14 -19.03
CA VAL A 388 22.03 5.06 -19.96
C VAL A 388 22.31 5.62 -21.36
N HIS A 389 23.12 4.88 -22.11
CA HIS A 389 23.51 5.21 -23.49
C HIS A 389 22.94 4.14 -24.43
N PRO A 390 21.67 4.27 -24.86
CA PRO A 390 21.01 3.24 -25.65
C PRO A 390 21.50 3.29 -27.09
N ARG A 391 21.85 2.12 -27.63
CA ARG A 391 22.08 1.93 -29.06
C ARG A 391 20.89 1.23 -29.68
N ILE A 392 20.22 1.93 -30.58
CA ILE A 392 19.03 1.43 -31.28
C ILE A 392 19.38 1.27 -32.76
N TRP A 393 19.28 0.06 -33.29
CA TRP A 393 19.49 -0.17 -34.72
C TRP A 393 18.40 -1.05 -35.33
N SER A 394 18.09 -0.75 -36.60
CA SER A 394 17.26 -1.58 -37.46
C SER A 394 18.15 -2.36 -38.43
N PRO A 395 17.90 -3.65 -38.67
CA PRO A 395 18.66 -4.43 -39.65
C PRO A 395 18.50 -3.95 -41.11
N MET A 396 17.55 -3.03 -41.38
CA MET A 396 17.40 -2.38 -42.70
C MET A 396 18.29 -1.15 -42.87
N SER A 397 18.90 -0.63 -41.79
CA SER A 397 19.77 0.53 -41.87
C SER A 397 21.14 0.11 -42.41
N ALA A 398 21.53 0.64 -43.57
CA ALA A 398 22.88 0.48 -44.13
C ALA A 398 23.96 1.17 -43.27
N GLN A 399 23.56 2.02 -42.31
CA GLN A 399 24.44 2.65 -41.34
C GLN A 399 24.03 2.23 -39.91
N PRO A 400 24.82 1.40 -39.21
CA PRO A 400 24.48 0.90 -37.87
C PRO A 400 24.50 1.97 -36.75
N ASN A 401 24.70 3.25 -37.08
CA ASN A 401 24.96 4.33 -36.12
C ASN A 401 24.05 5.57 -36.27
N ALA A 402 22.95 5.51 -37.03
CA ALA A 402 21.98 6.61 -37.02
C ALA A 402 21.14 6.54 -35.74
N ALA A 403 21.63 7.14 -34.65
CA ALA A 403 20.93 7.15 -33.35
C ALA A 403 19.56 7.85 -33.49
N LEU A 404 18.49 7.11 -33.22
CA LEU A 404 17.10 7.61 -33.23
C LEU A 404 16.77 8.47 -32.00
N ILE A 405 17.60 8.41 -30.97
CA ILE A 405 17.44 9.08 -29.67
C ILE A 405 18.76 9.81 -29.35
N SER A 406 18.70 10.82 -28.48
CA SER A 406 19.88 11.48 -27.91
C SER A 406 20.94 10.48 -27.44
N ASP A 407 22.21 10.91 -27.45
CA ASP A 407 23.38 10.10 -27.04
C ASP A 407 23.23 9.45 -25.65
N SER A 408 22.34 9.99 -24.81
CA SER A 408 21.95 9.43 -23.52
C SER A 408 20.48 9.71 -23.19
N VAL A 409 19.94 8.91 -22.28
CA VAL A 409 18.63 9.11 -21.64
C VAL A 409 18.71 8.82 -20.14
N ILE A 410 17.76 9.36 -19.38
CA ILE A 410 17.65 9.15 -17.94
C ILE A 410 16.49 8.20 -17.67
N ILE A 411 16.72 7.16 -16.88
CA ILE A 411 15.70 6.21 -16.46
C ILE A 411 15.50 6.35 -14.96
N LYS A 412 14.27 6.69 -14.53
CA LYS A 412 13.86 6.57 -13.13
C LYS A 412 13.06 5.29 -12.96
N TYR A 413 13.38 4.49 -11.95
CA TYR A 413 12.70 3.24 -11.66
C TYR A 413 12.57 2.94 -10.18
N GLY A 414 11.44 2.35 -9.77
CA GLY A 414 11.13 2.14 -8.35
C GLY A 414 9.75 1.54 -8.13
N PRO A 415 9.21 1.65 -6.90
CA PRO A 415 7.84 1.25 -6.60
C PRO A 415 6.84 1.91 -7.55
N ARG A 416 5.92 1.12 -8.12
CA ARG A 416 4.93 1.59 -9.10
C ARG A 416 4.19 2.85 -8.64
N ASP A 417 3.76 2.88 -7.39
CA ASP A 417 2.93 3.97 -6.88
C ASP A 417 3.69 5.31 -6.85
N GLU A 418 4.98 5.30 -6.54
CA GLU A 418 5.84 6.50 -6.53
C GLU A 418 6.07 7.03 -7.95
N ILE A 419 6.42 6.11 -8.87
CA ILE A 419 6.67 6.43 -10.28
C ILE A 419 5.41 7.00 -10.95
N GLU A 420 4.26 6.37 -10.73
CA GLU A 420 2.99 6.83 -11.29
C GLU A 420 2.48 8.11 -10.62
N GLN A 421 2.80 8.34 -9.35
CA GLN A 421 2.47 9.59 -8.66
C GLN A 421 3.21 10.78 -9.29
N GLU A 422 4.52 10.69 -9.46
CA GLU A 422 5.32 11.76 -10.09
C GLU A 422 4.85 12.05 -11.52
N ARG A 423 4.50 11.01 -12.28
CA ARG A 423 3.92 11.18 -13.61
C ARG A 423 2.61 11.94 -13.59
N ARG A 424 1.68 11.56 -12.71
CA ARG A 424 0.40 12.26 -12.55
C ARG A 424 0.60 13.73 -12.18
N HIS A 425 1.60 14.02 -11.36
CA HIS A 425 1.98 15.39 -11.02
C HIS A 425 2.47 16.17 -12.24
N TYR A 426 3.33 15.57 -13.07
CA TYR A 426 3.78 16.19 -14.32
C TYR A 426 2.65 16.43 -15.32
N ASP A 427 1.77 15.44 -15.52
CA ASP A 427 0.67 15.51 -16.49
C ASP A 427 -0.33 16.62 -16.15
N ARG A 428 -0.47 16.90 -14.85
CA ARG A 428 -1.30 17.96 -14.27
C ARG A 428 -0.74 19.37 -14.46
N LEU A 429 0.55 19.51 -14.75
CA LEU A 429 1.15 20.83 -14.96
C LEU A 429 0.50 21.56 -16.14
N PRO A 430 0.13 22.84 -15.97
CA PRO A 430 -0.24 23.71 -17.08
C PRO A 430 0.87 23.76 -18.12
N GLU A 431 0.50 23.74 -19.40
CA GLU A 431 1.43 23.80 -20.52
C GLU A 431 2.39 25.00 -20.41
N ALA A 432 1.87 26.13 -19.92
CA ALA A 432 2.62 27.37 -19.72
C ALA A 432 3.85 27.22 -18.79
N ILE A 433 3.81 26.34 -17.80
CA ILE A 433 4.93 26.13 -16.86
C ILE A 433 5.64 24.79 -17.02
N ARG A 434 5.11 23.89 -17.87
CA ARG A 434 5.69 22.57 -18.11
C ARG A 434 7.15 22.63 -18.58
N HIS A 435 7.50 23.69 -19.32
CA HIS A 435 8.87 23.93 -19.77
C HIS A 435 9.86 24.27 -18.64
N HIS A 436 9.39 24.60 -17.43
CA HIS A 436 10.25 24.78 -16.26
C HIS A 436 10.74 23.46 -15.66
N PHE A 437 10.13 22.33 -16.01
CA PHE A 437 10.44 21.02 -15.45
C PHE A 437 11.15 20.13 -16.48
N VAL A 438 11.85 19.11 -16.00
CA VAL A 438 12.33 18.01 -16.85
C VAL A 438 11.15 17.32 -17.53
N ARG A 439 11.31 17.00 -18.82
CA ARG A 439 10.24 16.35 -19.58
C ARG A 439 10.08 14.90 -19.14
N ILE A 440 8.88 14.55 -18.69
CA ILE A 440 8.46 13.19 -18.36
C ILE A 440 7.46 12.74 -19.44
N PRO A 441 7.69 11.62 -20.13
CA PRO A 441 6.77 11.13 -21.16
C PRO A 441 5.53 10.45 -20.55
N GLU A 442 4.48 10.32 -21.36
CA GLU A 442 3.25 9.62 -21.01
C GLU A 442 3.42 8.08 -20.97
N ALA A 443 4.54 7.55 -21.46
CA ALA A 443 4.81 6.11 -21.42
C ALA A 443 5.62 5.75 -20.17
N SER A 444 5.11 4.80 -19.37
CA SER A 444 5.89 4.05 -18.37
C SER A 444 5.91 2.57 -18.76
N TYR A 445 6.97 1.89 -18.31
CA TYR A 445 7.07 0.45 -18.38
C TYR A 445 6.93 -0.12 -16.97
N ILE A 446 6.14 -1.18 -16.81
CA ILE A 446 6.02 -1.90 -15.54
C ILE A 446 6.53 -3.30 -15.78
N ASP A 447 7.61 -3.66 -15.10
CA ASP A 447 8.07 -5.03 -15.06
C ASP A 447 7.04 -5.87 -14.30
N ARG A 448 6.47 -6.86 -14.99
CA ARG A 448 5.41 -7.71 -14.46
C ARG A 448 5.91 -8.66 -13.38
N ASP A 449 7.18 -9.05 -13.43
CA ASP A 449 7.75 -10.03 -12.51
C ASP A 449 8.15 -9.38 -11.19
N THR A 450 8.71 -8.17 -11.24
CA THR A 450 9.18 -7.44 -10.06
C THR A 450 8.17 -6.41 -9.54
N GLY A 451 7.24 -5.97 -10.37
CA GLY A 451 6.32 -4.87 -10.08
C GLY A 451 6.98 -3.49 -10.07
N VAL A 452 8.24 -3.40 -10.50
CA VAL A 452 9.00 -2.14 -10.61
C VAL A 452 8.50 -1.38 -11.82
N ALA A 453 8.21 -0.10 -11.64
CA ALA A 453 7.87 0.80 -12.73
C ALA A 453 9.10 1.60 -13.17
N TYR A 454 9.12 1.97 -14.44
CA TYR A 454 10.20 2.67 -15.13
C TYR A 454 9.58 3.78 -15.99
N PHE A 455 10.19 4.96 -16.03
CA PHE A 455 9.97 5.91 -17.12
C PHE A 455 11.31 6.49 -17.60
N ILE A 456 11.31 6.95 -18.85
CA ILE A 456 12.49 7.51 -19.51
C ILE A 456 12.32 9.02 -19.61
N MET A 457 13.10 9.80 -18.87
CA MET A 457 13.08 11.26 -18.91
C MET A 457 14.18 11.82 -19.82
N GLN A 458 14.00 13.08 -20.21
CA GLN A 458 15.01 13.85 -20.95
C GLN A 458 16.33 13.88 -20.16
N ASP A 459 17.45 13.60 -20.83
CA ASP A 459 18.77 13.84 -20.24
C ASP A 459 19.12 15.33 -20.31
N LEU A 460 19.31 15.92 -19.13
CA LEU A 460 19.75 17.30 -18.94
C LEU A 460 21.27 17.33 -18.70
N HIS A 461 22.06 16.55 -19.44
CA HIS A 461 23.51 16.40 -19.24
C HIS A 461 24.30 17.72 -19.31
N ASP A 462 23.82 18.71 -20.07
CA ASP A 462 24.41 20.05 -20.14
C ASP A 462 24.03 20.95 -18.93
N PHE A 463 23.15 20.48 -18.06
CA PHE A 463 22.77 21.19 -16.85
C PHE A 463 23.50 20.61 -15.65
N LYS A 464 23.82 21.48 -14.69
CA LYS A 464 24.35 21.11 -13.38
C LYS A 464 23.34 21.53 -12.31
N THR A 465 23.22 20.79 -11.21
CA THR A 465 22.40 21.25 -10.07
C THR A 465 23.04 22.47 -9.43
N LEU A 466 22.24 23.38 -8.85
CA LEU A 466 22.79 24.54 -8.13
C LEU A 466 23.68 24.10 -6.96
N TYR A 467 23.41 22.93 -6.37
CA TYR A 467 24.30 22.35 -5.37
C TYR A 467 25.67 21.98 -5.94
N GLU A 468 25.77 21.44 -7.16
CA GLU A 468 27.07 21.09 -7.76
C GLU A 468 27.89 22.32 -8.13
N VAL A 469 27.24 23.43 -8.50
CA VAL A 469 27.91 24.67 -8.93
C VAL A 469 27.80 25.82 -7.93
N HIS A 470 27.49 25.54 -6.66
CA HIS A 470 27.28 26.60 -5.66
C HIS A 470 28.51 27.52 -5.50
N GLU A 471 29.74 26.97 -5.62
CA GLU A 471 30.97 27.77 -5.64
C GLU A 471 30.99 28.75 -6.82
N ALA A 472 30.65 28.32 -8.04
CA ALA A 472 30.59 29.19 -9.22
C ALA A 472 29.43 30.20 -9.12
N VAL A 473 28.27 29.77 -8.59
CA VAL A 473 27.12 30.64 -8.30
C VAL A 473 27.51 31.77 -7.36
N SER A 474 28.36 31.51 -6.37
CA SER A 474 28.85 32.53 -5.41
C SER A 474 29.62 33.69 -6.09
N HIS A 475 30.13 33.50 -7.31
CA HIS A 475 30.79 34.55 -8.08
C HIS A 475 29.82 35.39 -8.93
N HIS A 476 28.59 34.90 -9.15
CA HIS A 476 27.59 35.52 -10.03
C HIS A 476 26.24 35.74 -9.34
N VAL A 477 26.26 35.94 -8.02
CA VAL A 477 25.05 36.00 -7.17
C VAL A 477 23.97 36.94 -7.68
N ALA A 478 24.33 38.14 -8.13
CA ALA A 478 23.34 39.11 -8.61
C ALA A 478 22.59 38.59 -9.84
N ALA A 479 23.32 38.12 -10.85
CA ALA A 479 22.73 37.62 -12.08
C ALA A 479 21.94 36.31 -11.88
N VAL A 480 22.47 35.41 -11.04
CA VAL A 480 21.77 34.16 -10.69
C VAL A 480 20.52 34.44 -9.87
N GLY A 481 20.62 35.30 -8.84
CA GLY A 481 19.51 35.65 -7.95
C GLY A 481 18.33 36.28 -8.70
N ASP A 482 18.61 37.24 -9.58
CA ASP A 482 17.57 37.91 -10.38
C ASP A 482 16.86 36.93 -11.33
N GLN A 483 17.63 36.12 -12.07
CA GLN A 483 17.05 35.19 -13.06
C GLN A 483 16.37 33.99 -12.39
N LEU A 484 16.93 33.44 -11.32
CA LEU A 484 16.34 32.35 -10.54
C LEU A 484 15.07 32.80 -9.83
N GLY A 485 15.08 33.98 -9.21
CA GLY A 485 13.89 34.54 -8.57
C GLY A 485 12.76 34.77 -9.57
N SER A 486 13.07 35.29 -10.76
CA SER A 486 12.09 35.42 -11.85
C SER A 486 11.56 34.05 -12.31
N PHE A 487 12.45 33.06 -12.47
CA PHE A 487 12.08 31.71 -12.86
C PHE A 487 11.12 31.04 -11.85
N LEU A 488 11.46 31.07 -10.56
CA LEU A 488 10.64 30.43 -9.51
C LEU A 488 9.27 31.12 -9.36
N THR A 489 9.23 32.44 -9.38
CA THR A 489 7.95 33.17 -9.30
C THR A 489 7.06 32.98 -10.52
N GLN A 490 7.63 32.75 -11.71
CA GLN A 490 6.88 32.34 -12.90
C GLN A 490 6.29 30.94 -12.74
N MET A 491 7.06 29.98 -12.21
CA MET A 491 6.58 28.63 -11.90
C MET A 491 5.40 28.66 -10.93
N HIS A 492 5.52 29.38 -9.80
CA HIS A 492 4.46 29.49 -8.80
C HIS A 492 3.15 30.11 -9.34
N ASN A 493 3.25 30.99 -10.33
CA ASN A 493 2.07 31.60 -10.98
C ASN A 493 1.31 30.61 -11.89
N GLY A 494 1.89 29.48 -12.28
CA GLY A 494 1.18 28.49 -13.13
C GLY A 494 0.80 29.00 -14.52
N GLY A 495 1.39 30.12 -14.97
CA GLY A 495 1.00 30.79 -16.22
C GLY A 495 -0.38 31.48 -16.19
N THR A 496 -1.05 31.56 -15.02
CA THR A 496 -2.35 32.23 -14.89
C THR A 496 -2.28 33.36 -13.86
N GLN A 497 -2.86 34.52 -14.17
CA GLN A 497 -2.97 35.62 -13.20
C GLN A 497 -4.16 35.44 -12.24
N ARG A 498 -4.94 34.37 -12.37
CA ARG A 498 -6.11 34.14 -11.52
C ARG A 498 -5.66 33.57 -10.17
N THR A 499 -5.93 34.31 -9.11
CA THR A 499 -5.78 33.81 -7.74
C THR A 499 -6.94 32.87 -7.40
N ARG A 500 -6.62 31.69 -6.88
CA ARG A 500 -7.59 30.77 -6.29
C ARG A 500 -7.32 30.69 -4.79
N PRO A 501 -8.34 30.61 -3.92
CA PRO A 501 -8.09 30.34 -2.51
C PRO A 501 -7.66 28.88 -2.33
N VAL A 502 -6.71 28.64 -1.42
CA VAL A 502 -6.32 27.26 -1.03
C VAL A 502 -7.40 26.58 -0.17
N ALA A 503 -7.28 25.26 -0.03
CA ALA A 503 -8.06 24.50 0.95
C ALA A 503 -7.74 24.95 2.39
N LYS A 504 -8.76 25.15 3.22
CA LYS A 504 -8.61 25.61 4.62
C LYS A 504 -7.76 24.68 5.48
N SER A 505 -7.62 23.41 5.11
CA SER A 505 -6.83 22.41 5.83
C SER A 505 -5.35 22.41 5.46
N LEU A 506 -4.94 23.12 4.39
CA LEU A 506 -3.61 22.99 3.81
C LEU A 506 -2.49 23.26 4.82
N ILE A 507 -2.60 24.33 5.63
CA ILE A 507 -1.63 24.65 6.69
C ILE A 507 -1.42 23.48 7.66
N ARG A 508 -2.52 22.86 8.09
CA ARG A 508 -2.47 21.72 9.01
C ARG A 508 -1.80 20.52 8.36
N GLU A 509 -2.10 20.26 7.09
CA GLU A 509 -1.67 19.08 6.35
C GLU A 509 -0.19 19.11 5.98
N ILE A 510 0.28 20.24 5.42
CA ILE A 510 1.64 20.35 4.89
C ILE A 510 2.65 20.82 5.94
N TYR A 511 2.24 21.69 6.88
CA TYR A 511 3.12 22.19 7.94
C TYR A 511 2.95 21.42 9.25
N LEU A 512 1.83 21.66 9.95
CA LEU A 512 1.73 21.37 11.39
C LEU A 512 1.80 19.86 11.69
N ARG A 513 1.03 19.04 10.95
CA ARG A 513 1.04 17.59 11.12
C ARG A 513 2.43 17.00 10.92
N LYS A 514 3.13 17.42 9.87
CA LYS A 514 4.47 16.92 9.55
C LYS A 514 5.52 17.35 10.57
N MET A 515 5.42 18.56 11.11
CA MET A 515 6.33 18.97 12.17
C MET A 515 6.18 18.13 13.43
N MET A 516 4.96 17.78 13.86
CA MET A 516 4.76 16.89 15.03
C MET A 516 5.43 15.53 14.79
N GLU A 517 5.18 14.90 13.62
CA GLU A 517 5.83 13.64 13.23
C GLU A 517 7.37 13.74 13.24
N TYR A 518 7.93 14.89 12.83
CA TYR A 518 9.37 15.11 12.81
C TYR A 518 9.94 15.33 14.21
N VAL A 519 9.24 16.08 15.08
CA VAL A 519 9.64 16.29 16.47
C VAL A 519 9.69 14.95 17.20
N ASP A 520 8.61 14.15 17.16
CA ASP A 520 8.58 12.82 17.78
C ASP A 520 9.79 11.98 17.36
N ARG A 521 10.02 11.86 16.05
CA ARG A 521 11.11 11.05 15.51
C ARG A 521 12.51 11.59 15.82
N ILE A 522 12.69 12.90 15.91
CA ILE A 522 13.96 13.49 16.31
C ILE A 522 14.24 13.13 17.76
N PHE A 523 13.27 13.40 18.64
CA PHE A 523 13.49 13.27 20.08
C PHE A 523 13.55 11.80 20.51
N ASP A 524 12.77 10.89 19.92
CA ASP A 524 12.93 9.44 20.12
C ASP A 524 14.38 8.99 19.89
N PHE A 525 14.99 9.45 18.80
CA PHE A 525 16.39 9.15 18.50
C PHE A 525 17.35 9.83 19.48
N VAL A 526 17.12 11.11 19.83
CA VAL A 526 17.99 11.84 20.77
C VAL A 526 17.98 11.17 22.15
N TRP A 527 16.81 10.74 22.62
CA TRP A 527 16.65 10.00 23.87
C TRP A 527 17.36 8.65 23.85
N GLU A 528 17.30 7.94 22.73
CA GLU A 528 18.03 6.67 22.55
C GLU A 528 19.56 6.89 22.49
N ALA A 529 20.02 7.96 21.84
CA ALA A 529 21.43 8.24 21.60
C ALA A 529 22.17 8.82 22.83
N ARG A 530 21.47 9.46 23.77
CA ARG A 530 22.08 10.15 24.93
C ARG A 530 21.69 9.54 26.26
N LEU A 531 22.45 8.54 26.70
CA LEU A 531 22.15 7.77 27.91
C LEU A 531 22.39 8.48 29.27
N SER A 532 22.86 9.74 29.38
CA SER A 532 23.05 10.32 30.74
C SER A 532 23.34 11.82 30.94
N GLN A 533 23.55 12.66 29.92
CA GLN A 533 23.92 14.07 30.17
C GLN A 533 23.00 15.04 29.43
N ASN A 534 22.35 15.94 30.18
CA ASN A 534 21.42 17.01 29.74
C ASN A 534 20.00 16.58 29.30
N MET A 535 19.43 15.55 29.94
CA MET A 535 18.05 15.12 29.64
C MET A 535 17.01 16.24 29.91
N GLY A 536 17.21 17.09 30.93
CA GLY A 536 16.27 18.17 31.25
C GLY A 536 16.12 19.19 30.11
N MET A 537 17.25 19.73 29.62
CA MET A 537 17.24 20.73 28.54
C MET A 537 16.62 20.18 27.24
N ILE A 538 16.86 18.91 26.92
CA ILE A 538 16.30 18.27 25.72
C ILE A 538 14.77 18.15 25.85
N GLY A 539 14.27 17.82 27.05
CA GLY A 539 12.85 17.78 27.35
C GLY A 539 12.20 19.16 27.20
N ASP A 540 12.85 20.19 27.74
CA ASP A 540 12.38 21.58 27.63
C ASP A 540 12.26 22.02 26.16
N ILE A 541 13.20 21.64 25.28
CA ILE A 541 13.14 21.96 23.85
C ILE A 541 11.98 21.21 23.17
N GLN A 542 11.79 19.92 23.48
CA GLN A 542 10.70 19.12 22.91
C GLN A 542 9.34 19.69 23.32
N ASP A 543 9.15 19.97 24.61
CA ASP A 543 7.92 20.51 25.17
C ASP A 543 7.61 21.90 24.60
N GLU A 544 8.62 22.76 24.49
CA GLU A 544 8.45 24.08 23.89
C GLU A 544 8.09 24.00 22.40
N LEU A 545 8.72 23.10 21.61
CA LEU A 545 8.32 22.87 20.22
C LEU A 545 6.86 22.44 20.09
N PHE A 546 6.40 21.52 20.94
CA PHE A 546 4.99 21.12 20.96
C PHE A 546 4.07 22.25 21.41
N ALA A 547 4.48 23.06 22.39
CA ALA A 547 3.72 24.22 22.83
C ALA A 547 3.54 25.24 21.70
N GLN A 548 4.62 25.53 20.96
CA GLN A 548 4.59 26.44 19.80
C GLN A 548 3.71 25.88 18.66
N ILE A 549 3.84 24.59 18.33
CA ILE A 549 2.97 23.95 17.33
C ILE A 549 1.51 23.95 17.78
N GLY A 550 1.24 23.70 19.07
CA GLY A 550 -0.10 23.74 19.66
C GLY A 550 -0.74 25.13 19.62
N GLU A 551 0.04 26.19 19.85
CA GLU A 551 -0.40 27.58 19.66
C GLU A 551 -0.74 27.85 18.18
N LEU A 552 0.11 27.42 17.25
CA LEU A 552 -0.18 27.55 15.82
C LEU A 552 -1.43 26.78 15.40
N ILE A 553 -1.71 25.60 15.97
CA ILE A 553 -2.96 24.87 15.71
C ILE A 553 -4.17 25.70 16.16
N ARG A 554 -4.11 26.35 17.33
CA ARG A 554 -5.18 27.22 17.82
C ARG A 554 -5.40 28.44 16.93
N ARG A 555 -4.34 28.95 16.31
CA ARG A 555 -4.34 30.22 15.56
C ARG A 555 -4.20 30.09 14.05
N HIS A 556 -4.17 28.88 13.51
CA HIS A 556 -3.96 28.65 12.08
C HIS A 556 -4.99 29.37 11.19
N ALA A 557 -6.18 29.67 11.73
CA ALA A 557 -7.21 30.45 11.05
C ALA A 557 -6.72 31.85 10.58
N GLU A 558 -5.70 32.41 11.23
CA GLU A 558 -5.12 33.72 10.90
C GLU A 558 -4.14 33.68 9.72
N ILE A 559 -3.63 32.49 9.37
CA ILE A 559 -2.66 32.29 8.29
C ILE A 559 -3.13 31.31 7.21
N ARG A 560 -4.38 30.81 7.28
CA ARG A 560 -4.88 29.80 6.33
C ARG A 560 -5.44 30.38 5.03
N ASP A 561 -5.78 31.66 5.03
CA ASP A 561 -6.44 32.30 3.88
C ASP A 561 -5.38 33.01 3.04
N PHE A 562 -4.96 32.36 1.93
CA PHE A 562 -3.94 32.87 1.02
C PHE A 562 -4.17 32.40 -0.43
N PRO A 563 -3.59 33.09 -1.43
CA PRO A 563 -3.72 32.70 -2.82
C PRO A 563 -2.87 31.46 -3.13
N ALA A 564 -3.51 30.42 -3.66
CA ALA A 564 -2.90 29.17 -4.10
C ALA A 564 -1.81 29.41 -5.15
N ALA A 565 -0.76 28.60 -5.10
CA ALA A 565 0.35 28.62 -6.05
C ALA A 565 0.77 27.20 -6.40
N HIS A 566 1.35 27.02 -7.59
CA HIS A 566 2.00 25.76 -7.90
C HIS A 566 3.18 25.59 -6.96
N MET A 567 3.24 24.49 -6.23
CA MET A 567 4.26 24.20 -5.23
C MET A 567 5.02 22.95 -5.67
N HIS A 568 6.35 23.03 -5.74
CA HIS A 568 7.24 21.91 -5.99
C HIS A 568 7.21 20.88 -4.84
N GLY A 569 7.12 21.36 -3.59
CA GLY A 569 7.00 20.54 -2.39
C GLY A 569 8.33 20.01 -1.83
N ASP A 570 9.35 19.90 -2.68
CA ASP A 570 10.74 19.59 -2.29
C ASP A 570 11.76 20.51 -2.99
N LEU A 571 11.56 21.82 -2.89
CA LEU A 571 12.43 22.80 -3.55
C LEU A 571 13.71 23.04 -2.75
N HIS A 572 14.83 22.54 -3.28
CA HIS A 572 16.17 22.74 -2.72
C HIS A 572 17.23 22.78 -3.85
N LEU A 573 18.47 23.17 -3.54
CA LEU A 573 19.53 23.40 -4.53
C LEU A 573 19.86 22.18 -5.41
N ARG A 574 19.62 20.96 -4.92
CA ARG A 574 19.80 19.73 -5.72
C ARG A 574 18.70 19.47 -6.74
N ASN A 575 17.53 20.11 -6.60
CA ASN A 575 16.38 19.94 -7.48
C ASN A 575 16.24 21.11 -8.48
N ILE A 576 17.16 22.07 -8.43
CA ILE A 576 17.24 23.20 -9.35
C ILE A 576 18.48 23.01 -10.22
N MET A 577 18.27 22.80 -11.51
CA MET A 577 19.31 22.64 -12.50
C MET A 577 19.53 23.95 -13.27
N ILE A 578 20.79 24.27 -13.59
CA ILE A 578 21.21 25.49 -14.29
C ILE A 578 22.10 25.14 -15.49
N ARG A 579 21.95 25.88 -16.58
CA ARG A 579 22.84 25.89 -17.76
C ARG A 579 23.23 27.32 -18.12
N GLY A 580 24.43 27.50 -18.68
CA GLY A 580 24.96 28.79 -19.17
C GLY A 580 25.85 29.53 -18.18
N LEU A 581 26.11 28.95 -17.00
CA LEU A 581 27.00 29.55 -16.00
C LEU A 581 28.46 29.57 -16.45
N ASP A 582 28.91 28.51 -17.14
CA ASP A 582 30.27 28.41 -17.67
C ASP A 582 30.52 29.47 -18.77
N GLU A 583 29.53 29.74 -19.62
CA GLU A 583 29.59 30.80 -20.64
C GLU A 583 29.71 32.20 -20.02
N MET A 584 29.08 32.42 -18.85
CA MET A 584 29.24 33.66 -18.09
C MET A 584 30.65 33.81 -17.50
N LEU A 585 31.26 32.70 -17.06
CA LEU A 585 32.64 32.70 -16.56
C LEU A 585 33.65 33.03 -17.66
N ASP A 586 33.36 32.60 -18.89
CA ASP A 586 34.20 32.87 -20.08
C ASP A 586 33.98 34.28 -20.68
N GLY A 587 33.13 35.11 -20.06
CA GLY A 587 32.86 36.48 -20.50
C GLY A 587 32.00 36.56 -21.77
N ALA A 588 31.34 35.47 -22.18
CA ALA A 588 30.43 35.46 -23.31
C ALA A 588 29.21 36.34 -23.00
N SER A 589 29.23 37.54 -23.56
CA SER A 589 28.21 38.56 -23.32
C SER A 589 26.95 38.25 -24.15
N GLY A 590 26.12 37.30 -23.73
CA GLY A 590 24.85 37.04 -24.43
C GLY A 590 24.01 35.82 -24.05
N SER A 591 24.55 34.84 -23.31
CA SER A 591 23.78 33.65 -22.93
C SER A 591 23.00 33.87 -21.63
N GLY A 592 21.67 33.92 -21.71
CA GLY A 592 20.81 33.90 -20.53
C GLY A 592 20.94 32.59 -19.76
N LEU A 593 20.80 32.63 -18.42
CA LEU A 593 20.79 31.43 -17.61
C LEU A 593 19.49 30.67 -17.85
N THR A 594 19.59 29.37 -18.08
CA THR A 594 18.40 28.51 -18.23
C THR A 594 18.27 27.61 -17.02
N PHE A 595 17.08 27.56 -16.44
CA PHE A 595 16.78 26.73 -15.28
C PHE A 595 15.79 25.60 -15.61
N ARG A 596 15.94 24.48 -14.90
CA ARG A 596 15.00 23.36 -14.90
C ARG A 596 14.81 22.82 -13.48
N LEU A 597 13.59 22.38 -13.17
CA LEU A 597 13.24 21.68 -11.95
C LEU A 597 13.14 20.18 -12.21
N ILE A 598 13.57 19.39 -11.24
CA ILE A 598 13.53 17.92 -11.26
C ILE A 598 12.92 17.41 -9.96
N ASP A 599 12.46 16.16 -9.96
CA ASP A 599 11.88 15.46 -8.80
C ASP A 599 10.51 16.02 -8.38
N LEU A 600 9.46 15.62 -9.10
CA LEU A 600 8.10 16.18 -8.96
C LEU A 600 7.22 15.38 -7.99
N GLU A 601 7.81 14.57 -7.11
CA GLU A 601 7.09 13.66 -6.21
C GLU A 601 6.09 14.36 -5.28
N TYR A 602 6.34 15.63 -4.93
CA TYR A 602 5.54 16.41 -3.99
C TYR A 602 4.88 17.65 -4.62
N LEU A 603 4.80 17.69 -5.95
CA LEU A 603 4.19 18.80 -6.66
C LEU A 603 2.69 18.89 -6.35
N GLU A 604 2.22 20.09 -6.01
CA GLU A 604 0.81 20.42 -5.78
C GLU A 604 0.40 21.62 -6.64
N GLU A 605 -0.74 21.54 -7.33
CA GLU A 605 -1.28 22.66 -8.13
C GLU A 605 -1.79 23.81 -7.25
N ASP A 606 -2.46 23.47 -6.15
CA ASP A 606 -3.08 24.39 -5.20
C ASP A 606 -2.29 24.42 -3.87
N GLY A 607 -0.97 24.57 -3.97
CA GLY A 607 -0.04 24.57 -2.85
C GLY A 607 0.31 25.97 -2.32
N ASP A 608 1.42 26.04 -1.59
CA ASP A 608 1.91 27.24 -0.93
C ASP A 608 3.33 27.60 -1.41
N ALA A 609 3.50 28.71 -2.14
CA ALA A 609 4.83 29.17 -2.58
C ALA A 609 5.74 29.57 -1.41
N ALA A 610 5.19 29.98 -0.25
CA ALA A 610 5.98 30.27 0.94
C ALA A 610 6.67 29.01 1.48
N PHE A 611 6.07 27.84 1.22
CA PHE A 611 6.62 26.55 1.62
C PHE A 611 7.93 26.25 0.90
N ASP A 612 7.92 26.35 -0.42
CA ASP A 612 9.10 26.14 -1.27
C ASP A 612 10.17 27.21 -1.00
N ALA A 613 9.75 28.47 -0.83
CA ALA A 613 10.66 29.56 -0.46
C ALA A 613 11.41 29.25 0.85
N GLY A 614 10.69 28.91 1.92
CA GLY A 614 11.32 28.63 3.21
C GLY A 614 12.24 27.39 3.17
N GLN A 615 11.89 26.35 2.40
CA GLN A 615 12.78 25.21 2.19
C GLN A 615 14.08 25.60 1.47
N LEU A 616 13.99 26.32 0.36
CA LEU A 616 15.15 26.73 -0.42
C LEU A 616 16.08 27.67 0.38
N LEU A 617 15.51 28.61 1.14
CA LEU A 617 16.29 29.55 1.94
C LEU A 617 17.08 28.84 3.05
N VAL A 618 16.47 27.85 3.72
CA VAL A 618 17.18 27.00 4.71
C VAL A 618 18.28 26.17 4.04
N ASP A 619 18.01 25.62 2.85
CA ASP A 619 19.00 24.82 2.13
C ASP A 619 20.22 25.66 1.73
N ILE A 620 20.02 26.86 1.18
CA ILE A 620 21.11 27.80 0.86
C ILE A 620 21.90 28.17 2.13
N GLU A 621 21.20 28.43 3.24
CA GLU A 621 21.86 28.76 4.50
C GLU A 621 22.71 27.60 5.03
N LEU A 622 22.22 26.36 4.97
CA LEU A 622 22.98 25.19 5.39
C LEU A 622 24.21 24.95 4.49
N VAL A 623 24.07 25.06 3.17
CA VAL A 623 25.20 24.97 2.24
C VAL A 623 26.23 26.07 2.52
N SER A 624 25.78 27.30 2.84
CA SER A 624 26.69 28.39 3.21
C SER A 624 27.50 28.11 4.49
N ARG A 625 26.95 27.30 5.43
CA ARG A 625 27.64 26.88 6.66
C ARG A 625 28.68 25.78 6.40
N GLU A 626 28.49 24.98 5.34
CA GLU A 626 29.43 23.94 4.91
C GLU A 626 30.61 24.51 4.11
N GLU A 627 30.43 25.69 3.50
CA GLU A 627 31.46 26.36 2.70
C GLU A 627 32.65 26.83 3.56
N ARG A 628 33.86 26.51 3.12
CA ARG A 628 35.10 26.83 3.86
C ARG A 628 35.61 28.23 3.54
N ARG A 629 35.31 28.77 2.36
CA ARG A 629 35.74 30.11 1.94
C ARG A 629 34.77 31.16 2.46
N TYR A 630 35.29 32.09 3.27
CA TYR A 630 34.50 33.17 3.86
C TYR A 630 33.73 33.99 2.81
N ASP A 631 34.39 34.36 1.72
CA ASP A 631 33.77 35.13 0.63
C ASP A 631 32.61 34.35 -0.03
N SER A 632 32.77 33.06 -0.30
CA SER A 632 31.72 32.23 -0.90
C SER A 632 30.51 32.06 0.02
N ARG A 633 30.74 31.96 1.34
CA ARG A 633 29.65 31.94 2.34
C ARG A 633 28.83 33.22 2.31
N ASP A 634 29.47 34.40 2.34
CA ASP A 634 28.77 35.68 2.32
C ASP A 634 27.99 35.88 1.01
N GLN A 635 28.53 35.40 -0.10
CA GLN A 635 27.87 35.45 -1.40
C GLN A 635 26.62 34.56 -1.47
N LEU A 636 26.67 33.34 -0.91
CA LEU A 636 25.48 32.49 -0.81
C LEU A 636 24.41 33.11 0.09
N LEU A 637 24.79 33.78 1.17
CA LEU A 637 23.85 34.53 2.02
C LEU A 637 23.22 35.71 1.26
N ARG A 638 23.97 36.41 0.41
CA ARG A 638 23.40 37.44 -0.50
C ARG A 638 22.43 36.85 -1.52
N LEU A 639 22.69 35.65 -2.03
CA LEU A 639 21.74 34.93 -2.89
C LEU A 639 20.45 34.63 -2.15
N ARG A 640 20.54 34.10 -0.93
CA ARG A 640 19.39 33.86 -0.04
C ARG A 640 18.58 35.15 0.15
N ASP A 641 19.24 36.25 0.52
CA ASP A 641 18.58 37.53 0.78
C ASP A 641 17.91 38.12 -0.49
N SER A 642 18.55 37.97 -1.66
CA SER A 642 17.99 38.36 -2.96
C SER A 642 16.73 37.55 -3.31
N LEU A 643 16.75 36.23 -3.12
CA LEU A 643 15.60 35.37 -3.35
C LEU A 643 14.46 35.67 -2.37
N GLU A 644 14.78 35.88 -1.09
CA GLU A 644 13.80 36.27 -0.08
C GLU A 644 13.12 37.60 -0.45
N GLN A 645 13.89 38.59 -0.90
CA GLN A 645 13.32 39.86 -1.37
C GLN A 645 12.42 39.64 -2.60
N THR A 646 12.79 38.75 -3.50
CA THR A 646 11.99 38.42 -4.69
C THR A 646 10.66 37.76 -4.30
N TYR A 647 10.66 36.83 -3.34
CA TYR A 647 9.45 36.22 -2.81
C TYR A 647 8.55 37.22 -2.06
N ARG A 648 9.12 38.16 -1.31
CA ARG A 648 8.35 39.24 -0.68
C ARG A 648 7.64 40.11 -1.73
N LYS A 649 8.35 40.53 -2.78
CA LYS A 649 7.74 41.26 -3.92
C LYS A 649 6.67 40.43 -4.63
N PHE A 650 6.84 39.11 -4.70
CA PHE A 650 5.85 38.21 -5.27
C PHE A 650 4.58 38.13 -4.40
N ALA A 651 4.74 38.04 -3.08
CA ALA A 651 3.63 38.07 -2.13
C ALA A 651 2.86 39.40 -2.17
N ASP A 652 3.58 40.53 -2.21
CA ASP A 652 2.98 41.87 -2.32
C ASP A 652 2.10 42.00 -3.58
N LYS A 653 2.58 41.48 -4.71
CA LYS A 653 1.82 41.46 -5.99
C LYS A 653 0.56 40.61 -5.93
N ARG A 654 0.48 39.66 -4.99
CA ARG A 654 -0.64 38.72 -4.83
C ARG A 654 -1.55 39.08 -3.67
N ASP A 655 -1.30 40.23 -3.01
CA ASP A 655 -2.04 40.68 -1.82
C ASP A 655 -2.06 39.60 -0.72
N ASP A 656 -0.88 39.05 -0.43
CA ASP A 656 -0.69 37.94 0.51
C ASP A 656 0.09 38.40 1.76
N PRO A 657 -0.58 39.06 2.73
CA PRO A 657 0.08 39.64 3.90
C PRO A 657 0.66 38.58 4.85
N THR A 658 0.21 37.32 4.75
CA THR A 658 0.64 36.23 5.64
C THR A 658 1.82 35.43 5.09
N PHE A 659 2.25 35.71 3.86
CA PHE A 659 3.33 34.98 3.19
C PHE A 659 4.61 34.92 4.02
N GLY A 660 5.02 36.05 4.61
CA GLY A 660 6.22 36.12 5.45
C GLY A 660 6.15 35.16 6.64
N LEU A 661 5.00 35.12 7.33
CA LEU A 661 4.79 34.20 8.47
C LEU A 661 4.83 32.74 8.05
N ARG A 662 4.22 32.40 6.90
CA ARG A 662 4.23 31.04 6.36
C ARG A 662 5.60 30.62 5.85
N MET A 663 6.39 31.55 5.34
CA MET A 663 7.78 31.30 4.96
C MET A 663 8.64 30.96 6.18
N GLU A 664 8.53 31.71 7.28
CA GLU A 664 9.21 31.38 8.54
C GLU A 664 8.74 30.02 9.10
N LEU A 665 7.45 29.71 8.99
CA LEU A 665 6.91 28.40 9.34
C LEU A 665 7.52 27.27 8.48
N ALA A 666 7.75 27.51 7.19
CA ALA A 666 8.42 26.56 6.32
C ALA A 666 9.90 26.40 6.65
N LYS A 667 10.61 27.47 7.02
CA LYS A 667 11.99 27.39 7.50
C LYS A 667 12.08 26.49 8.74
N ALA A 668 11.19 26.67 9.72
CA ALA A 668 11.10 25.81 10.90
C ALA A 668 10.90 24.33 10.51
N ARG A 669 9.92 24.07 9.64
CA ARG A 669 9.63 22.71 9.17
C ARG A 669 10.82 22.10 8.41
N ALA A 670 11.50 22.87 7.56
CA ALA A 670 12.62 22.40 6.76
C ALA A 670 13.77 21.92 7.67
N LEU A 671 14.10 22.68 8.72
CA LEU A 671 15.09 22.28 9.72
C LEU A 671 14.71 20.99 10.45
N LEU A 672 13.44 20.85 10.87
CA LEU A 672 12.94 19.61 11.49
C LEU A 672 12.98 18.43 10.50
N ARG A 673 12.65 18.66 9.22
CA ARG A 673 12.71 17.62 8.18
C ARG A 673 14.14 17.12 7.99
N ILE A 674 15.11 18.04 7.93
CA ILE A 674 16.54 17.72 7.79
C ILE A 674 17.03 16.97 9.03
N GLY A 675 16.66 17.42 10.23
CA GLY A 675 16.97 16.72 11.48
C GLY A 675 16.44 15.29 11.48
N LYS A 676 15.16 15.11 11.09
CA LYS A 676 14.54 13.79 10.91
C LYS A 676 15.27 12.94 9.86
N GLY A 677 15.81 13.53 8.80
CA GLY A 677 16.64 12.84 7.81
C GLY A 677 17.94 12.30 8.42
N LYS A 678 18.61 13.12 9.23
CA LYS A 678 19.85 12.75 9.93
C LYS A 678 19.64 11.63 10.95
N THR A 679 18.48 11.54 11.61
CA THR A 679 18.23 10.44 12.56
C THR A 679 18.25 9.06 11.91
N LYS A 680 17.91 8.92 10.62
CA LYS A 680 18.04 7.64 9.88
C LYS A 680 19.50 7.15 9.85
N ARG A 681 20.45 8.06 9.68
CA ARG A 681 21.90 7.77 9.75
C ARG A 681 22.33 7.53 11.20
N GLY A 682 21.84 8.34 12.13
CA GLY A 682 22.08 8.18 13.57
C GLY A 682 21.66 6.80 14.12
N SER A 683 20.45 6.34 13.79
CA SER A 683 19.97 5.01 14.22
C SER A 683 20.78 3.87 13.62
N ARG A 684 21.41 4.04 12.44
CA ARG A 684 22.38 3.06 11.92
C ARG A 684 23.61 3.01 12.82
N TYR A 685 24.17 4.16 13.20
CA TYR A 685 25.29 4.21 14.14
C TYR A 685 24.97 3.60 15.50
N LEU A 686 23.75 3.77 16.04
CA LEU A 686 23.34 3.09 17.27
C LEU A 686 23.33 1.56 17.11
N ARG A 687 22.76 1.04 16.01
CA ARG A 687 22.77 -0.40 15.70
C ARG A 687 24.18 -0.95 15.53
N ASP A 688 25.07 -0.17 14.92
CA ASP A 688 26.47 -0.52 14.69
C ASP A 688 27.36 -0.26 15.93
N LYS A 689 26.76 0.11 17.08
CA LYS A 689 27.43 0.44 18.35
C LYS A 689 28.45 1.58 18.25
N GLN A 690 28.25 2.50 17.30
CA GLN A 690 29.04 3.71 17.07
C GLN A 690 28.45 4.89 17.85
N SER A 691 28.52 4.82 19.19
CA SER A 691 27.85 5.76 20.10
C SER A 691 28.33 7.21 19.98
N VAL A 692 29.62 7.44 19.68
CA VAL A 692 30.18 8.79 19.52
C VAL A 692 29.58 9.49 18.30
N GLN A 693 29.50 8.81 17.16
CA GLN A 693 28.91 9.34 15.94
C GLN A 693 27.39 9.54 16.10
N ALA A 694 26.71 8.64 16.81
CA ALA A 694 25.29 8.82 17.14
C ALA A 694 25.06 10.04 18.05
N ALA A 695 25.92 10.25 19.05
CA ALA A 695 25.85 11.42 19.92
C ALA A 695 26.10 12.74 19.17
N GLN A 696 27.07 12.77 18.25
CA GLN A 696 27.32 13.92 17.37
C GLN A 696 26.08 14.25 16.51
N ILE A 697 25.44 13.24 15.92
CA ILE A 697 24.18 13.45 15.18
C ILE A 697 23.10 13.96 16.14
N ALA A 698 23.02 13.44 17.37
CA ALA A 698 22.06 13.93 18.36
C ALA A 698 22.30 15.42 18.71
N ASP A 699 23.56 15.88 18.81
CA ASP A 699 23.90 17.31 18.98
C ASP A 699 23.45 18.15 17.77
N GLU A 700 23.74 17.70 16.56
CA GLU A 700 23.35 18.39 15.34
C GLU A 700 21.82 18.54 15.21
N VAL A 701 21.06 17.46 15.42
CA VAL A 701 19.59 17.52 15.28
C VAL A 701 18.95 18.33 16.41
N THR A 702 19.54 18.35 17.60
CA THR A 702 19.08 19.21 18.71
C THR A 702 19.32 20.68 18.38
N ALA A 703 20.48 21.03 17.83
CA ALA A 703 20.76 22.40 17.39
C ALA A 703 19.77 22.87 16.31
N GLN A 704 19.44 22.01 15.35
CA GLN A 704 18.43 22.29 14.32
C GLN A 704 17.02 22.45 14.91
N ALA A 705 16.67 21.67 15.93
CA ALA A 705 15.39 21.78 16.64
C ALA A 705 15.27 23.11 17.40
N VAL A 706 16.36 23.59 18.03
CA VAL A 706 16.41 24.92 18.67
C VAL A 706 16.24 26.04 17.66
N GLU A 707 16.89 25.95 16.50
CA GLU A 707 16.74 26.94 15.43
C GLU A 707 15.32 26.95 14.86
N ALA A 708 14.72 25.76 14.65
CA ALA A 708 13.32 25.64 14.24
C ALA A 708 12.36 26.28 15.27
N MET A 709 12.63 26.11 16.55
CA MET A 709 11.85 26.71 17.64
C MET A 709 11.85 28.24 17.58
N GLN A 710 12.99 28.87 17.25
CA GLN A 710 13.07 30.34 17.09
C GLN A 710 12.19 30.86 15.96
N TYR A 711 12.15 30.14 14.83
CA TYR A 711 11.24 30.45 13.73
C TYR A 711 9.78 30.32 14.15
N LEU A 712 9.41 29.24 14.86
CA LEU A 712 8.04 29.07 15.37
C LEU A 712 7.66 30.17 16.36
N GLN A 713 8.56 30.56 17.27
CA GLN A 713 8.34 31.65 18.21
C GLN A 713 8.12 32.99 17.49
N THR A 714 8.87 33.25 16.42
CA THR A 714 8.68 34.46 15.61
C THR A 714 7.27 34.50 15.00
N VAL A 715 6.80 33.37 14.47
CA VAL A 715 5.45 33.26 13.90
C VAL A 715 4.38 33.42 15.00
N THR A 716 4.47 32.69 16.10
CA THR A 716 3.45 32.75 17.17
C THR A 716 3.41 34.09 17.87
N GLN A 717 4.54 34.80 18.02
CA GLN A 717 4.59 36.16 18.54
C GLN A 717 3.96 37.16 17.58
N SER A 718 4.23 37.05 16.27
CA SER A 718 3.68 37.97 15.26
C SER A 718 2.18 37.82 15.08
N LEU A 719 1.62 36.66 15.44
CA LEU A 719 0.18 36.48 15.45
C LEU A 719 -0.44 37.21 16.65
N LYS A 720 0.22 37.32 17.81
CA LYS A 720 -0.36 37.90 19.05
C LYS A 720 -0.66 39.38 18.89
#